data_AF-A0A3P9GX12-F1
#
_entry.id   AF-A0A3P9GX12-F1
#
_cell.length_a   1.000
_cell.length_b   1.000
_cell.length_c   1.000
_cell.angle_alpha   90.00
_cell.angle_beta   90.00
_cell.angle_gamma   90.00
#
_symmetry.space_group_name_H-M   'P 1'
#
loop_
_entity.id
_entity.type
_entity.pdbx_description
1 polymer ?
#
loop_
_entity_poly.entity_id
_entity_poly.type
_entity_poly.pdbx_seq_one_letter_code
_entity_poly.pdbx_strand_id
1 'polypeptide(L)'
;CFECKVSFWRALRIGGMHYMVAIPAVLEAGTVTKFCASLLEPNEILTMKVALMYQQKNTTLFEKTSNTEFHECIDFQTPLVLNSEVLMFEVVVQGNTFYSREEKKVTIKVYKPGTFVQTDKPKYLPGQTVHFRVVSLDNKLRPANQQDPLGNKIGQWRNKTSNGKILQLSYPLSPEARVGRYKIIIKIGEERVQLYFWVGKYVWPKFDVVINVAEEVSVAEETIDIEICAMYTYGQPVPGYFFVRLCRPIHRDLISVFMYSFAKNVGHNKLSWCDLVFFSFSDFKLTQEKRIKLLHVIGRLFFIDTAEFFIPGSNFEGKVSVYYNNTPIANMLVHLSDDHLWSMDRPLNLTTDSNGVATFSLNTTTYRKFIGLENMDHLQRRSYKTESHRLVESPPVSTLDVKTDSKPLPCDSEQDISVHYRLMGEPKGSVKIMYLVSKITLKLRITPDLAPEFQLVVYAVLPSKHVIASSGDFSTEKCFSNKVSLTFSPSSAVPGEQIKLQLTAQPNSLCGLSAVDQSVLINDPGKTLSADKIFDLLPVKKASSVPHEVEGSMECLTLRHKRSSLSYYLTPDEAYKVFQGVGLKIATNLMIRFPRCIMYNGLMYNLRYHVQYTHNSIFYGRPPNRSSFHPPPTPTVRSFFPDTWIWDLVEVGESGTKDVFLTAPDTITTWETETFCLSSQGFGLAPRKKLTVFQPFFLELTLPYSIIRGESFELKATVFNYLNSCIMVRVTPGVSSSYVITPVSTEEYTSCLCDSERKSFHWNMNPTALGVVNITVTAEAILSQALCDNEIVSVPERGRIDIVTKSLIVKAEGIEVTKSYNWLFCPKGQFVCLSSKEIRDVIGRALRNIEGLLKMPYGCGEQNMALLAPNIYILHYLKNTQQLTPAIKKKAFNFLTSGYQRQLNYKDNQGAYSTFGTGLGNTWLTAFVVRSFFKAKLFIYIDPSLVERSTSWLKSKQKENGCFEKSGKLFNNRMKGGVSDEVTLSAYIAAAFLEMNTSTDNPVVTRSLSCLKGSINDLSNTYTTALLAYVFTLAGDMETRAHLLQHLDRVAVKKGELSSNETSDSLSVEISSYVLMSLLSTSHTAEDLGYASTIVRWMIRQQNYYGGVSSTQDTVAALQALALYATVVFSRKGSSTITVQSPSVQLQFDVKPDNKLLYQEKVMNDATGKYTLQVKGTLTFRSALAARFMVFTINLPQKLPLKYSETVTVKESQPYFHSITWYFQ
;
A
#
# COMPACT_ATOMS: atom_id res chain seq x y z
N CYS A 1 -0.26 37.39 54.38
CA CYS A 1 0.42 36.48 53.43
C CYS A 1 -0.57 35.99 52.36
N PHE A 2 -0.09 35.46 51.22
CA PHE A 2 -0.96 34.81 50.23
C PHE A 2 -1.57 33.53 50.82
N GLU A 3 -0.78 32.77 51.57
CA GLU A 3 -1.21 31.62 52.37
C GLU A 3 -2.40 31.96 53.28
N CYS A 4 -2.37 33.08 54.03
CA CYS A 4 -3.52 33.47 54.86
C CYS A 4 -4.82 33.62 54.05
N LYS A 5 -4.75 34.10 52.80
CA LYS A 5 -5.94 34.19 51.92
C LYS A 5 -6.35 32.84 51.35
N VAL A 6 -5.40 31.96 51.03
CA VAL A 6 -5.68 30.58 50.60
C VAL A 6 -6.26 29.76 51.77
N SER A 7 -5.75 29.93 52.99
CA SER A 7 -6.29 29.33 54.21
C SER A 7 -7.68 29.88 54.56
N PHE A 8 -7.95 31.17 54.34
CA PHE A 8 -9.29 31.74 54.51
C PHE A 8 -10.28 31.18 53.47
N TRP A 9 -9.86 31.03 52.20
CA TRP A 9 -10.65 30.36 51.16
C TRP A 9 -10.85 28.86 51.40
N ARG A 10 -9.85 28.17 51.95
CA ARG A 10 -9.98 26.77 52.41
C ARG A 10 -10.97 26.67 53.57
N ALA A 11 -10.88 27.56 54.56
CA ALA A 11 -11.80 27.59 55.72
C ALA A 11 -13.27 27.69 55.30
N LEU A 12 -13.59 28.52 54.29
CA LEU A 12 -14.95 28.64 53.74
C LEU A 12 -15.49 27.37 53.02
N ARG A 13 -14.70 26.30 52.86
CA ARG A 13 -15.13 25.00 52.30
C ARG A 13 -14.75 23.78 53.15
N ILE A 14 -14.22 23.95 54.36
CA ILE A 14 -13.70 22.82 55.15
C ILE A 14 -14.80 21.96 55.81
N GLY A 15 -15.95 22.55 56.14
CA GLY A 15 -17.16 21.82 56.54
C GLY A 15 -18.04 21.44 55.35
N GLY A 16 -18.29 20.15 55.14
CA GLY A 16 -19.12 19.63 54.05
C GLY A 16 -18.82 18.16 53.73
N MET A 17 -19.82 17.49 53.16
CA MET A 17 -19.78 16.07 52.71
C MET A 17 -19.29 16.00 51.25
N HIS A 18 -18.78 14.85 50.80
CA HIS A 18 -18.07 14.75 49.53
C HIS A 18 -18.56 13.60 48.63
N TYR A 19 -18.45 13.79 47.32
CA TYR A 19 -18.79 12.77 46.33
C TYR A 19 -17.89 12.84 45.10
N MET A 20 -17.77 11.72 44.38
CA MET A 20 -16.98 11.62 43.16
C MET A 20 -17.62 10.62 42.19
N VAL A 21 -18.06 11.11 41.03
CA VAL A 21 -18.62 10.30 39.94
C VAL A 21 -17.72 10.39 38.72
N ALA A 22 -17.27 9.25 38.19
CA ALA A 22 -16.36 9.14 37.06
C ALA A 22 -17.03 8.45 35.85
N ILE A 23 -16.91 9.05 34.66
CA ILE A 23 -17.49 8.56 33.40
C ILE A 23 -16.49 8.77 32.23
N PRO A 24 -16.44 7.89 31.22
CA PRO A 24 -15.69 8.15 29.99
C PRO A 24 -16.16 9.41 29.25
N ALA A 25 -15.22 10.19 28.70
CA ALA A 25 -15.54 11.38 27.90
C ALA A 25 -16.15 11.05 26.54
N VAL A 26 -15.87 9.86 26.03
CA VAL A 26 -16.40 9.29 24.79
C VAL A 26 -17.14 8.00 25.13
N LEU A 27 -18.37 7.89 24.68
CA LEU A 27 -19.23 6.73 24.81
C LEU A 27 -19.40 6.10 23.42
N GLU A 28 -19.40 4.77 23.32
CA GLU A 28 -19.74 4.08 22.07
C GLU A 28 -21.27 4.03 21.90
N ALA A 29 -21.78 4.13 20.66
CA ALA A 29 -23.21 4.18 20.36
C ALA A 29 -23.87 2.79 20.40
N GLY A 30 -24.96 2.65 21.17
CA GLY A 30 -25.75 1.42 21.22
C GLY A 30 -25.09 0.27 22.00
N THR A 31 -24.18 0.55 22.92
CA THR A 31 -23.42 -0.43 23.71
C THR A 31 -23.53 -0.18 25.21
N VAL A 32 -23.39 -1.24 26.00
CA VAL A 32 -23.33 -1.13 27.46
C VAL A 32 -22.01 -0.45 27.85
N THR A 33 -22.10 0.65 28.60
CA THR A 33 -20.98 1.46 29.08
C THR A 33 -21.08 1.64 30.59
N LYS A 34 -19.94 1.82 31.27
CA LYS A 34 -19.82 1.90 32.73
C LYS A 34 -19.52 3.32 33.21
N PHE A 35 -20.12 3.73 34.32
CA PHE A 35 -19.66 4.85 35.14
C PHE A 35 -19.58 4.40 36.61
N CYS A 36 -18.77 5.07 37.43
CA CYS A 36 -18.63 4.75 38.85
C CYS A 36 -18.98 5.96 39.72
N ALA A 37 -19.75 5.75 40.78
CA ALA A 37 -20.25 6.75 41.69
C ALA A 37 -19.79 6.44 43.13
N SER A 38 -19.27 7.45 43.82
CA SER A 38 -18.71 7.34 45.17
C SER A 38 -19.25 8.42 46.09
N LEU A 39 -19.64 8.05 47.31
CA LEU A 39 -20.04 8.96 48.39
C LEU A 39 -19.09 8.81 49.57
N LEU A 40 -18.61 9.94 50.12
CA LEU A 40 -17.52 10.04 51.08
C LEU A 40 -17.92 10.94 52.26
N GLU A 41 -17.62 10.51 53.48
CA GLU A 41 -17.91 11.20 54.75
C GLU A 41 -19.36 11.79 54.86
N PRO A 42 -20.44 11.01 54.65
CA PRO A 42 -21.81 11.51 54.81
C PRO A 42 -22.18 11.71 56.29
N ASN A 43 -22.61 12.92 56.64
CA ASN A 43 -23.05 13.31 57.99
C ASN A 43 -24.58 13.44 58.12
N GLU A 44 -25.31 13.41 57.00
CA GLU A 44 -26.77 13.30 56.94
C GLU A 44 -27.18 12.28 55.87
N ILE A 45 -28.47 11.98 55.76
CA ILE A 45 -29.00 11.15 54.68
C ILE A 45 -28.91 11.95 53.37
N LEU A 46 -28.13 11.45 52.41
CA LEU A 46 -27.94 12.06 51.08
C LEU A 46 -28.53 11.19 49.98
N THR A 47 -29.27 11.82 49.08
CA THR A 47 -29.71 11.21 47.81
C THR A 47 -28.81 11.69 46.69
N MET A 48 -28.09 10.75 46.06
CA MET A 48 -27.33 10.97 44.83
C MET A 48 -28.15 10.53 43.63
N LYS A 49 -28.32 11.41 42.65
CA LYS A 49 -29.04 11.20 41.40
C LYS A 49 -28.12 11.51 40.23
N VAL A 50 -27.98 10.58 39.31
CA VAL A 50 -27.14 10.68 38.11
C VAL A 50 -28.01 10.49 36.88
N ALA A 51 -27.88 11.40 35.90
CA ALA A 51 -28.75 11.44 34.74
C ALA A 51 -28.01 11.81 33.45
N LEU A 52 -28.60 11.42 32.32
CA LEU A 52 -28.11 11.70 30.97
C LEU A 52 -29.20 12.40 30.18
N MET A 53 -28.93 13.64 29.76
CA MET A 53 -29.85 14.43 28.95
C MET A 53 -29.63 14.17 27.46
N TYR A 54 -30.69 13.75 26.76
CA TYR A 54 -30.67 13.52 25.31
C TYR A 54 -32.02 13.92 24.70
N GLN A 55 -32.00 14.66 23.57
CA GLN A 55 -33.20 15.12 22.86
C GLN A 55 -34.26 15.77 23.79
N GLN A 56 -33.82 16.65 24.70
CA GLN A 56 -34.64 17.31 25.74
C GLN A 56 -35.30 16.35 26.78
N LYS A 57 -35.08 15.04 26.71
CA LYS A 57 -35.45 14.09 27.76
C LYS A 57 -34.32 13.96 28.78
N ASN A 58 -34.66 13.99 30.06
CA ASN A 58 -33.73 13.71 31.15
C ASN A 58 -33.88 12.25 31.59
N THR A 59 -32.89 11.41 31.31
CA THR A 59 -32.92 9.97 31.62
C THR A 59 -32.10 9.70 32.88
N THR A 60 -32.75 9.34 33.98
CA THR A 60 -32.09 8.93 35.22
C THR A 60 -31.38 7.58 35.06
N LEU A 61 -30.06 7.54 35.27
CA LEU A 61 -29.24 6.34 35.16
C LEU A 61 -28.99 5.66 36.51
N PHE A 62 -28.96 6.43 37.59
CA PHE A 62 -28.77 5.94 38.96
C PHE A 62 -29.40 6.92 39.95
N GLU A 63 -30.06 6.40 40.98
CA GLU A 63 -30.60 7.18 42.08
C GLU A 63 -30.51 6.34 43.36
N LYS A 64 -29.79 6.84 44.37
CA LYS A 64 -29.54 6.12 45.62
C LYS A 64 -29.49 7.08 46.80
N THR A 65 -30.25 6.73 47.84
CA THR A 65 -30.22 7.42 49.14
C THR A 65 -29.34 6.61 50.11
N SER A 66 -28.39 7.28 50.78
CA SER A 66 -27.47 6.64 51.74
C SER A 66 -27.09 7.59 52.88
N ASN A 67 -26.85 7.01 54.05
CA ASN A 67 -26.19 7.65 55.19
C ASN A 67 -24.81 7.03 55.49
N THR A 68 -24.35 6.09 54.66
CA THR A 68 -23.00 5.51 54.72
C THR A 68 -22.25 5.74 53.41
N GLU A 69 -20.93 5.67 53.49
CA GLU A 69 -20.06 5.68 52.30
C GLU A 69 -20.40 4.51 51.36
N PHE A 70 -20.20 4.72 50.06
CA PHE A 70 -20.28 3.66 49.05
C PHE A 70 -19.41 3.99 47.85
N HIS A 71 -19.03 2.96 47.09
CA HIS A 71 -18.45 3.07 45.75
C HIS A 71 -19.07 1.98 44.86
N GLU A 72 -19.82 2.39 43.85
CA GLU A 72 -20.57 1.48 42.97
C GLU A 72 -20.35 1.85 41.51
N CYS A 73 -20.18 0.85 40.65
CA CYS A 73 -20.03 1.06 39.20
C CYS A 73 -21.24 0.48 38.46
N ILE A 74 -21.93 1.34 37.73
CA ILE A 74 -23.22 1.06 37.08
C ILE A 74 -23.01 0.91 35.58
N ASP A 75 -23.50 -0.20 35.04
CA ASP A 75 -23.59 -0.47 33.61
C ASP A 75 -24.91 0.10 33.05
N PHE A 76 -24.84 0.89 31.98
CA PHE A 76 -26.00 1.44 31.29
C PHE A 76 -25.88 1.31 29.77
N GLN A 77 -27.00 1.12 29.08
CA GLN A 77 -27.04 1.06 27.63
C GLN A 77 -27.01 2.48 27.04
N THR A 78 -26.06 2.77 26.14
CA THR A 78 -25.99 4.08 25.49
C THR A 78 -27.06 4.25 24.40
N PRO A 79 -27.54 5.48 24.15
CA PRO A 79 -28.39 5.79 23.01
C PRO A 79 -27.79 5.33 21.67
N LEU A 80 -28.61 4.73 20.82
CA LEU A 80 -28.26 4.45 19.43
C LEU A 80 -28.40 5.75 18.61
N VAL A 81 -27.28 6.24 18.06
CA VAL A 81 -27.22 7.46 17.25
C VAL A 81 -26.68 7.15 15.85
N LEU A 82 -27.09 7.93 14.85
CA LEU A 82 -26.62 7.76 13.46
C LEU A 82 -25.34 8.53 13.16
N ASN A 83 -25.09 9.62 13.90
CA ASN A 83 -23.90 10.48 13.81
C ASN A 83 -23.30 10.65 15.22
N SER A 84 -22.08 11.19 15.31
CA SER A 84 -21.50 11.52 16.61
C SER A 84 -22.15 12.78 17.20
N GLU A 85 -22.62 12.69 18.44
CA GLU A 85 -23.42 13.74 19.10
C GLU A 85 -22.92 14.00 20.53
N VAL A 86 -23.10 15.24 21.03
CA VAL A 86 -22.65 15.64 22.38
C VAL A 86 -23.85 15.71 23.33
N LEU A 87 -23.76 14.98 24.44
CA LEU A 87 -24.75 14.92 25.51
C LEU A 87 -24.29 15.67 26.76
N MET A 88 -25.23 15.92 27.67
CA MET A 88 -24.95 16.42 29.01
C MET A 88 -25.20 15.29 30.02
N PHE A 89 -24.16 14.98 30.80
CA PHE A 89 -24.22 14.11 31.97
C PHE A 89 -24.32 14.97 33.24
N GLU A 90 -25.32 14.70 34.06
CA GLU A 90 -25.70 15.49 35.23
C GLU A 90 -25.56 14.63 36.49
N VAL A 91 -24.98 15.21 37.54
CA VAL A 91 -24.93 14.64 38.89
C VAL A 91 -25.53 15.65 39.86
N VAL A 92 -26.53 15.22 40.63
CA VAL A 92 -27.14 15.98 41.73
C VAL A 92 -26.97 15.18 43.02
N VAL A 93 -26.55 15.84 44.09
CA VAL A 93 -26.50 15.28 45.44
C VAL A 93 -27.26 16.21 46.38
N GLN A 94 -28.28 15.70 47.06
CA GLN A 94 -29.19 16.48 47.89
C GLN A 94 -29.49 15.76 49.22
N GLY A 95 -29.42 16.50 50.32
CA GLY A 95 -29.93 16.14 51.63
C GLY A 95 -30.77 17.27 52.23
N ASN A 96 -30.81 17.35 53.56
CA ASN A 96 -31.55 18.39 54.29
C ASN A 96 -30.75 19.70 54.40
N THR A 97 -29.42 19.63 54.50
CA THR A 97 -28.54 20.79 54.66
C THR A 97 -27.55 20.96 53.50
N PHE A 98 -27.38 19.94 52.65
CA PHE A 98 -26.45 19.94 51.53
C PHE A 98 -27.15 19.82 50.17
N TYR A 99 -26.72 20.64 49.21
CA TYR A 99 -27.10 20.53 47.80
C TYR A 99 -25.89 20.79 46.90
N SER A 100 -25.71 19.95 45.88
CA SER A 100 -24.67 20.11 44.87
C SER A 100 -25.15 19.58 43.53
N ARG A 101 -24.82 20.29 42.43
CA ARG A 101 -25.17 19.93 41.06
C ARG A 101 -23.98 20.18 40.15
N GLU A 102 -23.54 19.14 39.45
CA GLU A 102 -22.36 19.12 38.60
C GLU A 102 -22.72 18.60 37.19
N GLU A 103 -22.43 19.39 36.16
CA GLU A 103 -22.71 19.05 34.76
C GLU A 103 -21.42 18.77 33.97
N LYS A 104 -21.42 17.76 33.09
CA LYS A 104 -20.28 17.37 32.25
C LYS A 104 -20.74 16.96 30.85
N LYS A 105 -20.19 17.59 29.80
CA LYS A 105 -20.40 17.18 28.41
C LYS A 105 -19.74 15.82 28.12
N VAL A 106 -20.39 14.93 27.36
CA VAL A 106 -19.81 13.66 26.87
C VAL A 106 -20.19 13.43 25.41
N THR A 107 -19.30 12.84 24.60
CA THR A 107 -19.58 12.57 23.17
C THR A 107 -19.99 11.11 22.96
N ILE A 108 -21.12 10.84 22.30
CA ILE A 108 -21.37 9.52 21.73
C ILE A 108 -20.70 9.45 20.34
N LYS A 109 -19.94 8.38 20.08
CA LYS A 109 -19.34 8.10 18.76
C LYS A 109 -19.81 6.75 18.22
N VAL A 110 -20.05 6.71 16.91
CA VAL A 110 -20.41 5.50 16.16
C VAL A 110 -19.14 4.93 15.54
N TYR A 111 -18.76 3.71 15.94
CA TYR A 111 -17.65 2.98 15.31
C TYR A 111 -18.16 2.03 14.22
N LYS A 112 -17.38 1.85 13.16
CA LYS A 112 -17.71 0.98 12.02
C LYS A 112 -16.88 -0.32 12.10
N PRO A 113 -17.47 -1.51 11.89
CA PRO A 113 -16.76 -2.80 11.94
C PRO A 113 -15.59 -2.89 10.94
N GLY A 114 -14.39 -3.18 11.45
CA GLY A 114 -13.17 -3.34 10.64
C GLY A 114 -13.26 -4.54 9.70
N THR A 115 -12.74 -4.41 8.48
CA THR A 115 -12.81 -5.45 7.45
C THR A 115 -11.47 -5.69 6.78
N PHE A 116 -11.07 -6.96 6.66
CA PHE A 116 -9.85 -7.36 5.95
C PHE A 116 -10.12 -8.34 4.81
N VAL A 117 -9.10 -8.53 3.97
CA VAL A 117 -9.12 -9.41 2.79
C VAL A 117 -7.85 -10.26 2.78
N GLN A 118 -8.00 -11.56 2.61
CA GLN A 118 -6.90 -12.53 2.45
C GLN A 118 -6.93 -13.06 1.00
N THR A 119 -5.76 -13.32 0.40
CA THR A 119 -5.61 -13.99 -0.91
C THR A 119 -4.72 -15.21 -0.76
N ASP A 120 -4.89 -16.22 -1.62
CA ASP A 120 -4.10 -17.45 -1.57
C ASP A 120 -2.60 -17.24 -1.76
N LYS A 121 -2.21 -16.20 -2.50
CA LYS A 121 -0.81 -15.78 -2.70
C LYS A 121 -0.71 -14.32 -3.17
N PRO A 122 0.45 -13.66 -3.02
CA PRO A 122 0.61 -12.25 -3.37
C PRO A 122 0.88 -11.98 -4.85
N LYS A 123 1.26 -13.01 -5.63
CA LYS A 123 1.64 -12.95 -7.05
C LYS A 123 1.02 -14.15 -7.78
N TYR A 124 0.52 -13.93 -8.99
CA TYR A 124 -0.13 -14.95 -9.83
C TYR A 124 0.44 -14.97 -11.25
N LEU A 125 0.44 -16.14 -11.89
CA LEU A 125 0.69 -16.26 -13.32
C LEU A 125 -0.58 -15.94 -14.14
N PRO A 126 -0.47 -15.43 -15.38
CA PRO A 126 -1.61 -15.39 -16.30
C PRO A 126 -2.23 -16.79 -16.47
N GLY A 127 -3.56 -16.87 -16.54
CA GLY A 127 -4.30 -18.14 -16.57
C GLY A 127 -4.60 -18.77 -15.20
N GLN A 128 -3.96 -18.34 -14.10
CA GLN A 128 -4.28 -18.85 -12.76
C GLN A 128 -5.58 -18.26 -12.20
N THR A 129 -6.22 -19.00 -11.30
CA THR A 129 -7.35 -18.50 -10.50
C THR A 129 -6.84 -17.76 -9.28
N VAL A 130 -7.40 -16.56 -9.03
CA VAL A 130 -7.20 -15.77 -7.82
C VAL A 130 -8.24 -16.20 -6.80
N HIS A 131 -7.84 -16.76 -5.66
CA HIS A 131 -8.73 -17.11 -4.56
C HIS A 131 -8.60 -16.09 -3.43
N PHE A 132 -9.72 -15.69 -2.84
CA PHE A 132 -9.72 -14.68 -1.77
C PHE A 132 -10.84 -14.91 -0.75
N ARG A 133 -10.61 -14.43 0.47
CA ARG A 133 -11.55 -14.43 1.59
C ARG A 133 -11.79 -13.01 2.08
N VAL A 134 -13.00 -12.76 2.56
CA VAL A 134 -13.44 -11.48 3.12
C VAL A 134 -14.00 -11.73 4.53
N VAL A 135 -13.56 -10.91 5.49
CA VAL A 135 -13.95 -11.03 6.90
C VAL A 135 -14.18 -9.64 7.48
N SER A 136 -15.32 -9.45 8.12
CA SER A 136 -15.73 -8.22 8.82
C SER A 136 -15.92 -8.50 10.31
N LEU A 137 -15.31 -7.69 11.16
CA LEU A 137 -15.23 -7.86 12.61
C LEU A 137 -15.68 -6.59 13.34
N ASP A 138 -16.43 -6.74 14.44
CA ASP A 138 -16.79 -5.64 15.33
C ASP A 138 -15.60 -5.20 16.23
N ASN A 139 -15.84 -4.19 17.08
CA ASN A 139 -14.85 -3.67 18.03
C ASN A 139 -14.38 -4.68 19.10
N LYS A 140 -15.06 -5.83 19.24
CA LYS A 140 -14.66 -6.96 20.10
C LYS A 140 -14.15 -8.15 19.26
N LEU A 141 -13.77 -7.90 18.02
CA LEU A 141 -13.29 -8.87 17.04
C LEU A 141 -14.30 -10.02 16.74
N ARG A 142 -15.61 -9.77 16.88
CA ARG A 142 -16.68 -10.76 16.58
C ARG A 142 -17.25 -10.57 15.17
N PRO A 143 -17.80 -11.60 14.50
CA PRO A 143 -18.25 -11.49 13.11
C PRO A 143 -19.41 -10.49 12.92
N ALA A 144 -19.31 -9.63 11.91
CA ALA A 144 -20.31 -8.58 11.61
C ALA A 144 -21.02 -8.79 10.25
N ASN A 145 -22.35 -8.65 10.22
CA ASN A 145 -23.16 -8.71 9.00
C ASN A 145 -23.36 -7.32 8.38
N GLN A 146 -23.16 -7.19 7.06
CA GLN A 146 -23.36 -5.93 6.31
C GLN A 146 -23.73 -6.18 4.82
N GLN A 147 -24.17 -5.14 4.09
CA GLN A 147 -24.55 -5.19 2.66
C GLN A 147 -23.95 -4.02 1.82
N ASP A 148 -23.83 -4.16 0.48
CA ASP A 148 -23.13 -3.23 -0.45
C ASP A 148 -24.06 -2.61 -1.52
N PRO A 149 -24.30 -1.28 -1.51
CA PRO A 149 -25.02 -0.58 -2.58
C PRO A 149 -24.09 -0.09 -3.73
N LEU A 150 -23.85 -1.00 -4.68
CA LEU A 150 -23.51 -0.75 -6.10
C LEU A 150 -22.17 -0.07 -6.51
N GLY A 151 -21.73 -0.45 -7.71
CA GLY A 151 -20.87 0.35 -8.59
C GLY A 151 -19.57 -0.32 -9.05
N ASN A 152 -19.61 -0.81 -10.29
CA ASN A 152 -18.55 -1.13 -11.28
C ASN A 152 -17.27 -1.83 -10.77
N LYS A 153 -17.05 -3.07 -11.22
CA LYS A 153 -15.94 -3.99 -10.88
C LYS A 153 -15.55 -4.80 -12.14
N ILE A 154 -14.37 -5.46 -12.16
CA ILE A 154 -13.90 -6.27 -13.31
C ILE A 154 -14.67 -7.59 -13.42
N GLY A 155 -14.84 -8.30 -12.29
CA GLY A 155 -15.91 -9.27 -12.05
C GLY A 155 -16.84 -8.72 -10.96
N GLN A 156 -18.14 -9.03 -11.01
CA GLN A 156 -19.11 -8.53 -10.03
C GLN A 156 -20.03 -9.62 -9.49
N TRP A 157 -19.80 -10.01 -8.24
CA TRP A 157 -20.82 -10.62 -7.39
C TRP A 157 -21.74 -9.53 -6.84
N ARG A 158 -23.05 -9.80 -6.82
CA ARG A 158 -24.10 -8.96 -6.20
C ARG A 158 -24.85 -9.80 -5.16
N ASN A 159 -25.34 -9.15 -4.10
CA ASN A 159 -26.20 -9.73 -3.07
C ASN A 159 -25.67 -11.07 -2.50
N LYS A 160 -24.35 -11.20 -2.35
CA LYS A 160 -23.71 -12.31 -1.62
C LYS A 160 -23.49 -11.89 -0.17
N THR A 161 -24.45 -12.20 0.68
CA THR A 161 -24.28 -12.19 2.14
C THR A 161 -23.37 -13.34 2.55
N SER A 162 -22.46 -13.10 3.49
CA SER A 162 -22.02 -14.16 4.39
C SER A 162 -23.08 -14.37 5.48
N ASN A 163 -23.22 -15.59 5.98
CA ASN A 163 -24.13 -15.91 7.09
C ASN A 163 -23.41 -15.64 8.44
N GLY A 164 -22.91 -14.42 8.66
CA GLY A 164 -22.12 -14.07 9.85
C GLY A 164 -20.77 -14.80 9.95
N LYS A 165 -20.23 -15.27 8.83
CA LYS A 165 -19.01 -16.10 8.74
C LYS A 165 -18.12 -15.64 7.57
N ILE A 166 -17.11 -16.43 7.18
CA ILE A 166 -16.12 -16.10 6.15
C ILE A 166 -16.76 -16.13 4.74
N LEU A 167 -16.55 -15.09 3.92
CA LEU A 167 -16.93 -15.10 2.50
C LEU A 167 -15.73 -15.49 1.63
N GLN A 168 -15.72 -16.72 1.11
CA GLN A 168 -14.70 -17.20 0.16
C GLN A 168 -15.19 -17.05 -1.29
N LEU A 169 -14.33 -16.52 -2.18
CA LEU A 169 -14.60 -16.30 -3.60
C LEU A 169 -13.35 -16.63 -4.44
N SER A 170 -13.56 -16.84 -5.75
CA SER A 170 -12.50 -17.11 -6.72
C SER A 170 -12.74 -16.38 -8.05
N TYR A 171 -11.67 -16.08 -8.78
CA TYR A 171 -11.71 -15.40 -10.08
C TYR A 171 -10.64 -15.93 -11.04
N PRO A 172 -11.00 -16.61 -12.15
CA PRO A 172 -10.03 -17.05 -13.15
C PRO A 172 -9.47 -15.87 -13.95
N LEU A 173 -8.14 -15.75 -14.01
CA LEU A 173 -7.46 -14.87 -14.96
C LEU A 173 -7.44 -15.55 -16.34
N SER A 174 -7.54 -14.80 -17.44
CA SER A 174 -7.27 -15.39 -18.77
C SER A 174 -5.77 -15.68 -18.94
N PRO A 175 -5.36 -16.63 -19.80
CA PRO A 175 -3.95 -16.89 -20.11
C PRO A 175 -3.21 -15.66 -20.68
N GLU A 176 -3.95 -14.71 -21.25
CA GLU A 176 -3.48 -13.44 -21.83
C GLU A 176 -3.62 -12.25 -20.86
N ALA A 177 -3.93 -12.50 -19.57
CA ALA A 177 -4.02 -11.46 -18.55
C ALA A 177 -2.72 -10.64 -18.48
N ARG A 178 -2.85 -9.30 -18.34
CA ARG A 178 -1.69 -8.40 -18.40
C ARG A 178 -0.79 -8.60 -17.19
N VAL A 179 0.50 -8.42 -17.41
CA VAL A 179 1.48 -8.25 -16.34
C VAL A 179 1.26 -6.89 -15.67
N GLY A 180 1.23 -6.84 -14.34
CA GLY A 180 1.08 -5.60 -13.56
C GLY A 180 0.47 -5.80 -12.17
N ARG A 181 0.24 -4.68 -11.45
CA ARG A 181 -0.43 -4.68 -10.14
C ARG A 181 -1.94 -4.61 -10.31
N TYR A 182 -2.63 -5.63 -9.83
CA TYR A 182 -4.08 -5.73 -9.75
C TYR A 182 -4.57 -5.31 -8.35
N LYS A 183 -5.88 -5.08 -8.21
CA LYS A 183 -6.50 -4.74 -6.93
C LYS A 183 -7.89 -5.36 -6.79
N ILE A 184 -8.16 -5.92 -5.61
CA ILE A 184 -9.50 -6.27 -5.16
C ILE A 184 -10.04 -5.04 -4.43
N ILE A 185 -11.22 -4.53 -4.85
CA ILE A 185 -11.92 -3.45 -4.15
C ILE A 185 -13.22 -4.01 -3.60
N ILE A 186 -13.32 -3.99 -2.27
CA ILE A 186 -14.54 -4.33 -1.55
C ILE A 186 -15.18 -3.03 -1.09
N LYS A 187 -16.50 -2.95 -1.29
CA LYS A 187 -17.34 -1.89 -0.75
C LYS A 187 -18.29 -2.54 0.21
N ILE A 188 -18.52 -1.91 1.36
CA ILE A 188 -19.55 -2.33 2.31
C ILE A 188 -20.11 -1.07 2.96
N GLY A 189 -21.42 -0.84 2.82
CA GLY A 189 -22.01 0.49 3.03
C GLY A 189 -21.26 1.58 2.23
N GLU A 190 -20.68 2.55 2.94
CA GLU A 190 -19.86 3.62 2.35
C GLU A 190 -18.37 3.25 2.21
N GLU A 191 -17.90 2.27 2.98
CA GLU A 191 -16.47 2.00 3.18
C GLU A 191 -15.84 1.24 2.01
N ARG A 192 -14.49 1.30 1.93
CA ARG A 192 -13.73 0.82 0.76
C ARG A 192 -12.40 0.17 1.14
N VAL A 193 -12.43 -1.13 1.39
CA VAL A 193 -11.22 -1.94 1.60
C VAL A 193 -10.58 -2.27 0.26
N GLN A 194 -9.25 -2.19 0.17
CA GLN A 194 -8.48 -2.43 -1.05
C GLN A 194 -7.27 -3.33 -0.77
N LEU A 195 -7.20 -4.47 -1.45
CA LEU A 195 -6.05 -5.38 -1.42
C LEU A 195 -5.36 -5.40 -2.79
N TYR A 196 -4.03 -5.45 -2.81
CA TYR A 196 -3.22 -5.42 -4.04
C TYR A 196 -2.44 -6.71 -4.24
N PHE A 197 -2.67 -7.36 -5.38
CA PHE A 197 -1.89 -8.52 -5.85
C PHE A 197 -1.15 -8.20 -7.15
N TRP A 198 -0.16 -9.01 -7.51
CA TRP A 198 0.58 -8.88 -8.77
C TRP A 198 0.20 -10.00 -9.74
N VAL A 199 0.14 -9.71 -11.04
CA VAL A 199 0.07 -10.71 -12.10
C VAL A 199 1.34 -10.57 -12.93
N GLY A 200 2.03 -11.68 -13.22
CA GLY A 200 3.28 -11.63 -13.98
C GLY A 200 3.79 -13.01 -14.38
N LYS A 201 4.72 -13.05 -15.34
CA LYS A 201 5.45 -14.26 -15.70
C LYS A 201 6.70 -14.31 -14.82
N TYR A 202 6.83 -15.33 -13.98
CA TYR A 202 7.94 -15.51 -13.04
C TYR A 202 8.19 -17.00 -12.77
N VAL A 203 9.29 -17.30 -12.08
CA VAL A 203 9.59 -18.60 -11.47
C VAL A 203 9.93 -18.34 -9.99
N TRP A 204 9.50 -19.19 -9.07
CA TRP A 204 9.77 -19.01 -7.64
C TRP A 204 11.22 -19.40 -7.27
N PRO A 205 11.90 -18.67 -6.37
CA PRO A 205 13.24 -19.01 -5.90
C PRO A 205 13.20 -20.25 -5.00
N LYS A 206 14.10 -21.22 -5.18
CA LYS A 206 14.12 -22.46 -4.40
C LYS A 206 15.03 -22.45 -3.17
N PHE A 207 15.69 -21.33 -2.93
CA PHE A 207 16.41 -21.03 -1.70
C PHE A 207 16.06 -19.63 -1.18
N ASP A 208 16.24 -19.44 0.13
CA ASP A 208 16.24 -18.16 0.80
C ASP A 208 17.68 -17.72 1.12
N VAL A 209 17.85 -16.44 1.40
CA VAL A 209 19.09 -15.87 1.93
C VAL A 209 18.77 -15.17 3.25
N VAL A 210 19.64 -15.34 4.24
CA VAL A 210 19.53 -14.69 5.54
C VAL A 210 20.76 -13.82 5.73
N ILE A 211 20.55 -12.49 5.78
CA ILE A 211 21.61 -11.50 6.01
C ILE A 211 21.61 -11.13 7.50
N ASN A 212 22.45 -11.82 8.27
CA ASN A 212 22.68 -11.52 9.67
C ASN A 212 23.71 -10.40 9.82
N VAL A 213 23.29 -9.31 10.45
CA VAL A 213 24.06 -8.06 10.66
C VAL A 213 23.28 -7.21 11.66
N ALA A 214 23.99 -6.44 12.48
CA ALA A 214 23.41 -5.51 13.45
C ALA A 214 22.47 -4.50 12.78
N GLU A 215 21.37 -4.13 13.46
CA GLU A 215 20.42 -3.13 12.96
C GLU A 215 20.94 -1.69 13.11
N GLU A 216 21.80 -1.44 14.10
CA GLU A 216 22.43 -0.16 14.37
C GLU A 216 23.93 -0.36 14.56
N VAL A 217 24.76 0.52 13.99
CA VAL A 217 26.23 0.47 14.04
C VAL A 217 26.78 1.88 14.29
N SER A 218 27.79 2.01 15.15
CA SER A 218 28.42 3.31 15.45
C SER A 218 29.39 3.77 14.37
N VAL A 219 29.47 5.07 14.17
CA VAL A 219 30.51 5.75 13.37
C VAL A 219 31.92 5.59 13.99
N ALA A 220 32.02 5.08 15.22
CA ALA A 220 33.29 4.66 15.82
C ALA A 220 33.83 3.31 15.28
N GLU A 221 33.01 2.49 14.63
CA GLU A 221 33.35 1.12 14.24
C GLU A 221 33.99 1.06 12.84
N GLU A 222 35.25 0.63 12.77
CA GLU A 222 36.01 0.55 11.51
C GLU A 222 35.58 -0.63 10.61
N THR A 223 34.92 -1.64 11.18
CA THR A 223 34.49 -2.88 10.50
C THR A 223 33.07 -3.27 10.91
N ILE A 224 32.25 -3.68 9.94
CA ILE A 224 30.96 -4.35 10.20
C ILE A 224 31.13 -5.84 9.90
N ASP A 225 30.74 -6.71 10.83
CA ASP A 225 30.58 -8.13 10.54
C ASP A 225 29.20 -8.41 9.92
N ILE A 226 29.21 -9.02 8.74
CA ILE A 226 28.01 -9.39 7.97
C ILE A 226 28.09 -10.89 7.67
N GLU A 227 27.25 -11.67 8.32
CA GLU A 227 27.08 -13.10 8.08
C GLU A 227 25.95 -13.30 7.05
N ILE A 228 26.21 -14.10 6.03
CA ILE A 228 25.27 -14.35 4.93
C ILE A 228 25.13 -15.85 4.72
N CYS A 229 23.97 -16.38 5.10
CA CYS A 229 23.64 -17.80 4.94
C CYS A 229 22.62 -17.97 3.81
N ALA A 230 22.85 -18.92 2.91
CA ALA A 230 21.90 -19.30 1.86
C ALA A 230 21.41 -20.73 2.12
N MET A 231 20.09 -20.92 2.20
CA MET A 231 19.47 -22.21 2.54
C MET A 231 18.33 -22.52 1.58
N TYR A 232 18.30 -23.75 1.07
CA TYR A 232 17.18 -24.26 0.29
C TYR A 232 15.88 -24.23 1.12
N THR A 233 14.73 -24.15 0.46
CA THR A 233 13.41 -24.13 1.12
C THR A 233 13.10 -25.39 1.94
N TYR A 234 13.85 -26.48 1.75
CA TYR A 234 13.82 -27.71 2.55
C TYR A 234 14.92 -27.78 3.65
N GLY A 235 15.68 -26.70 3.87
CA GLY A 235 16.55 -26.51 5.04
C GLY A 235 18.04 -26.80 4.85
N GLN A 236 18.48 -27.36 3.71
CA GLN A 236 19.90 -27.64 3.44
C GLN A 236 20.67 -26.38 2.96
N PRO A 237 21.99 -26.26 3.20
CA PRO A 237 22.79 -25.13 2.74
C PRO A 237 22.97 -25.11 1.21
N VAL A 238 23.15 -23.91 0.64
CA VAL A 238 23.33 -23.71 -0.82
C VAL A 238 24.80 -23.41 -1.15
N PRO A 239 25.57 -24.36 -1.73
CA PRO A 239 26.93 -24.08 -2.17
C PRO A 239 26.96 -23.27 -3.48
N GLY A 240 27.78 -22.22 -3.50
CA GLY A 240 28.09 -21.39 -4.67
C GLY A 240 28.53 -19.96 -4.33
N TYR A 241 28.45 -19.06 -5.31
CA TYR A 241 29.06 -17.73 -5.26
C TYR A 241 28.08 -16.60 -4.89
N PHE A 242 28.56 -15.66 -4.08
CA PHE A 242 27.90 -14.39 -3.79
C PHE A 242 28.77 -13.19 -4.21
N PHE A 243 28.12 -12.06 -4.49
CA PHE A 243 28.78 -10.77 -4.73
C PHE A 243 28.19 -9.73 -3.78
N VAL A 244 29.03 -9.11 -2.97
CA VAL A 244 28.65 -8.02 -2.06
C VAL A 244 29.11 -6.72 -2.72
N ARG A 245 28.16 -5.90 -3.20
CA ARG A 245 28.38 -4.46 -3.35
C ARG A 245 27.94 -3.76 -2.06
N LEU A 246 28.48 -2.57 -1.86
CA LEU A 246 28.10 -1.60 -0.86
C LEU A 246 27.77 -0.23 -1.57
N CYS A 247 26.63 0.44 -1.25
CA CYS A 247 26.32 1.87 -1.50
C CYS A 247 25.83 2.66 -0.23
N ARG A 248 26.48 3.77 0.16
CA ARG A 248 25.97 4.70 1.21
C ARG A 248 25.09 5.82 0.62
N PRO A 249 23.86 6.08 1.11
CA PRO A 249 23.07 7.25 0.71
C PRO A 249 23.55 8.51 1.45
N ILE A 250 24.22 9.41 0.73
CA ILE A 250 24.45 10.80 1.19
C ILE A 250 23.16 11.61 0.97
N HIS A 251 22.97 12.69 1.73
CA HIS A 251 21.73 13.47 1.71
C HIS A 251 21.43 14.07 0.32
N ARG A 252 20.16 14.37 0.07
CA ARG A 252 19.60 14.71 -1.25
C ARG A 252 20.43 15.76 -2.01
N ASP A 253 20.49 15.56 -3.33
CA ASP A 253 20.85 16.51 -4.40
C ASP A 253 22.26 16.46 -5.03
N LEU A 254 23.17 15.54 -4.61
CA LEU A 254 24.44 15.31 -5.30
C LEU A 254 24.69 13.83 -5.66
N ILE A 255 25.14 13.59 -6.91
CA ILE A 255 25.39 12.27 -7.48
C ILE A 255 26.85 11.85 -7.23
N SER A 256 27.14 11.38 -6.02
CA SER A 256 28.40 10.69 -5.70
C SER A 256 28.17 9.52 -4.74
N VAL A 257 27.97 8.33 -5.34
CA VAL A 257 27.92 7.07 -4.59
C VAL A 257 29.33 6.47 -4.60
N PHE A 258 30.00 6.47 -3.46
CA PHE A 258 31.16 5.60 -3.26
C PHE A 258 30.67 4.15 -3.34
N MET A 259 31.23 3.39 -4.27
CA MET A 259 30.75 2.06 -4.66
C MET A 259 31.90 1.06 -4.57
N TYR A 260 31.81 0.14 -3.62
CA TYR A 260 32.69 -1.03 -3.52
C TYR A 260 31.92 -2.28 -3.93
N SER A 261 32.63 -3.26 -4.49
CA SER A 261 32.04 -4.51 -4.98
C SER A 261 33.06 -5.65 -5.00
N PHE A 262 32.71 -6.78 -4.39
CA PHE A 262 33.56 -7.96 -4.28
C PHE A 262 32.78 -9.24 -4.63
N ALA A 263 33.45 -10.21 -5.23
CA ALA A 263 32.99 -11.59 -5.40
C ALA A 263 34.00 -12.53 -4.75
N LYS A 264 33.54 -13.58 -4.06
CA LYS A 264 34.43 -14.49 -3.31
C LYS A 264 33.83 -15.89 -3.20
N ASN A 265 34.68 -16.90 -3.01
CA ASN A 265 34.30 -18.17 -2.40
C ASN A 265 34.19 -18.02 -0.87
N VAL A 266 33.48 -18.95 -0.22
CA VAL A 266 33.24 -18.92 1.23
C VAL A 266 34.57 -19.03 2.00
N GLY A 267 34.91 -17.99 2.76
CA GLY A 267 36.13 -17.92 3.59
C GLY A 267 36.37 -16.51 4.14
N HIS A 268 36.87 -16.41 5.37
CA HIS A 268 36.96 -15.14 6.12
C HIS A 268 37.83 -14.06 5.46
N ASN A 269 37.47 -12.79 5.67
CA ASN A 269 38.30 -11.69 6.21
C ASN A 269 37.69 -10.30 5.96
N LYS A 270 38.06 -9.34 6.83
CA LYS A 270 37.54 -7.96 6.95
C LYS A 270 37.55 -7.10 5.68
N LEU A 271 36.58 -6.19 5.57
CA LEU A 271 36.69 -4.86 4.91
C LEU A 271 35.48 -3.95 5.25
N SER A 272 35.46 -2.71 4.76
CA SER A 272 34.58 -1.59 5.18
C SER A 272 33.83 -0.92 4.00
N TRP A 273 33.06 0.17 4.18
CA TRP A 273 31.60 0.31 4.47
C TRP A 273 30.89 0.69 3.11
N CYS A 274 29.58 0.75 2.79
CA CYS A 274 28.17 0.62 3.29
C CYS A 274 27.29 0.48 2.00
N ASP A 275 26.02 -0.02 1.94
CA ASP A 275 25.43 -1.31 1.40
C ASP A 275 24.68 -1.47 0.00
N LEU A 276 24.81 -2.62 -0.73
CA LEU A 276 23.87 -3.20 -1.77
C LEU A 276 24.36 -4.58 -2.37
N VAL A 277 23.86 -5.73 -1.93
CA VAL A 277 24.36 -7.09 -2.33
C VAL A 277 23.73 -7.65 -3.63
N PHE A 278 24.51 -8.30 -4.52
CA PHE A 278 24.02 -9.07 -5.68
C PHE A 278 24.38 -10.56 -5.52
N PHE A 279 23.41 -11.47 -5.44
CA PHE A 279 23.73 -12.89 -5.57
C PHE A 279 23.77 -13.30 -7.04
N SER A 280 24.69 -14.22 -7.36
CA SER A 280 24.86 -14.77 -8.71
C SER A 280 25.36 -16.21 -8.62
N PHE A 281 24.52 -17.07 -8.06
CA PHE A 281 24.71 -18.52 -8.14
C PHE A 281 24.57 -18.96 -9.61
N SER A 282 25.24 -20.04 -10.00
CA SER A 282 25.46 -20.45 -11.39
C SER A 282 24.20 -20.60 -12.26
N ASP A 283 23.05 -20.81 -11.62
CA ASP A 283 21.78 -21.16 -12.28
C ASP A 283 20.59 -20.28 -11.85
N PHE A 284 20.72 -19.53 -10.75
CA PHE A 284 19.61 -18.83 -10.11
C PHE A 284 20.04 -17.52 -9.45
N LYS A 285 19.21 -16.47 -9.62
CA LYS A 285 19.48 -15.12 -9.11
C LYS A 285 18.39 -14.65 -8.16
N LEU A 286 18.74 -14.53 -6.88
CA LEU A 286 17.94 -13.85 -5.85
C LEU A 286 18.61 -12.52 -5.48
N THR A 287 17.83 -11.53 -5.06
CA THR A 287 18.34 -10.24 -4.57
C THR A 287 17.57 -9.86 -3.32
N GLN A 288 18.28 -9.44 -2.27
CA GLN A 288 17.69 -8.92 -1.03
C GLN A 288 18.34 -7.58 -0.65
N GLU A 289 17.62 -6.77 0.11
CA GLU A 289 18.06 -5.50 0.67
C GLU A 289 17.82 -5.53 2.19
N LYS A 290 18.84 -5.24 2.99
CA LYS A 290 18.72 -4.96 4.43
C LYS A 290 19.30 -3.57 4.70
N ARG A 291 18.76 -2.87 5.69
CA ARG A 291 19.14 -1.49 6.03
C ARG A 291 19.71 -1.43 7.43
N ILE A 292 20.87 -0.78 7.56
CA ILE A 292 21.59 -0.55 8.80
C ILE A 292 21.44 0.92 9.18
N LYS A 293 21.19 1.23 10.45
CA LYS A 293 21.19 2.60 10.98
C LYS A 293 22.59 3.00 11.41
N LEU A 294 23.00 4.22 11.06
CA LEU A 294 24.28 4.81 11.47
C LEU A 294 24.10 5.67 12.73
N LEU A 295 24.74 5.28 13.82
CA LEU A 295 24.79 6.06 15.07
C LEU A 295 26.03 6.96 15.10
N HIS A 296 25.83 8.27 15.10
CA HIS A 296 26.89 9.28 15.21
C HIS A 296 27.44 9.45 16.65
N VAL A 297 27.23 8.46 17.53
CA VAL A 297 27.50 8.54 18.98
C VAL A 297 28.53 7.47 19.38
N ILE A 298 29.57 7.90 20.10
CA ILE A 298 30.71 7.05 20.52
C ILE A 298 30.58 6.55 21.97
N GLY A 299 29.58 7.01 22.72
CA GLY A 299 29.28 6.51 24.06
C GLY A 299 28.13 7.27 24.69
N ARG A 300 27.63 6.80 25.82
CA ARG A 300 26.60 7.46 26.63
C ARG A 300 27.18 7.80 28.00
N LEU A 301 27.06 9.05 28.41
CA LEU A 301 27.10 9.43 29.82
C LEU A 301 25.68 9.43 30.35
N PHE A 302 25.46 8.90 31.55
CA PHE A 302 24.15 8.94 32.21
C PHE A 302 24.27 8.91 33.74
N PHE A 303 23.20 9.32 34.42
CA PHE A 303 23.10 9.31 35.88
C PHE A 303 22.65 7.93 36.41
N ILE A 304 23.20 7.48 37.55
CA ILE A 304 22.86 6.20 38.20
C ILE A 304 22.32 6.46 39.60
N ASP A 305 21.11 5.95 39.89
CA ASP A 305 20.42 6.02 41.19
C ASP A 305 20.32 7.43 41.82
N THR A 306 20.53 8.46 41.00
CA THR A 306 20.64 9.86 41.43
C THR A 306 19.24 10.43 41.71
N ALA A 307 18.99 10.82 42.96
CA ALA A 307 17.67 11.28 43.37
C ALA A 307 17.21 12.53 42.58
N GLU A 308 15.94 12.59 42.20
CA GLU A 308 15.32 13.79 41.59
C GLU A 308 15.14 14.92 42.61
N PHE A 309 15.18 14.60 43.91
CA PHE A 309 14.86 15.52 45.00
C PHE A 309 16.04 15.72 45.96
N PHE A 310 16.18 16.94 46.48
CA PHE A 310 17.14 17.27 47.52
C PHE A 310 16.49 18.04 48.69
N ILE A 311 17.18 18.05 49.83
CA ILE A 311 16.83 18.83 51.02
C ILE A 311 17.75 20.06 51.05
N PRO A 312 17.22 21.31 51.03
CA PRO A 312 18.05 22.51 51.11
C PRO A 312 18.92 22.51 52.37
N GLY A 313 20.24 22.64 52.19
CA GLY A 313 21.21 22.64 53.28
C GLY A 313 21.89 21.30 53.57
N SER A 314 21.52 20.21 52.89
CA SER A 314 22.29 18.95 52.92
C SER A 314 23.31 18.90 51.78
N ASN A 315 24.31 18.01 51.89
CA ASN A 315 25.02 17.56 50.69
C ASN A 315 24.09 16.67 49.87
N PHE A 316 24.18 16.77 48.54
CA PHE A 316 23.50 15.92 47.57
C PHE A 316 24.54 15.03 46.91
N GLU A 317 24.43 13.72 47.11
CA GLU A 317 25.33 12.73 46.55
C GLU A 317 24.70 12.07 45.31
N GLY A 318 25.53 11.77 44.31
CA GLY A 318 25.08 11.14 43.08
C GLY A 318 26.17 10.33 42.40
N LYS A 319 25.76 9.53 41.41
CA LYS A 319 26.66 8.72 40.58
C LYS A 319 26.41 8.99 39.11
N VAL A 320 27.48 9.01 38.34
CA VAL A 320 27.46 9.18 36.89
C VAL A 320 28.29 8.08 36.28
N SER A 321 27.95 7.65 35.07
CA SER A 321 28.65 6.53 34.45
C SER A 321 28.76 6.67 32.95
N VAL A 322 29.82 6.09 32.38
CA VAL A 322 30.12 6.16 30.95
C VAL A 322 30.29 4.76 30.36
N TYR A 323 29.50 4.48 29.33
CA TYR A 323 29.51 3.22 28.61
C TYR A 323 29.63 3.43 27.10
N TYR A 324 30.34 2.53 26.43
CA TYR A 324 30.32 2.33 24.99
C TYR A 324 30.00 0.86 24.68
N ASN A 325 29.02 0.60 23.82
CA ASN A 325 28.62 -0.76 23.43
C ASN A 325 28.48 -1.76 24.61
N ASN A 326 27.84 -1.31 25.70
CA ASN A 326 27.69 -2.02 26.98
C ASN A 326 28.98 -2.37 27.75
N THR A 327 30.17 -1.91 27.33
CA THR A 327 31.38 -1.95 28.15
C THR A 327 31.58 -0.63 28.91
N PRO A 328 31.98 -0.66 30.19
CA PRO A 328 32.26 0.55 30.97
C PRO A 328 33.61 1.17 30.56
N ILE A 329 33.69 2.50 30.55
CA ILE A 329 34.93 3.23 30.25
C ILE A 329 35.57 3.71 31.56
N ALA A 330 36.64 3.06 31.98
CA ALA A 330 37.41 3.39 33.18
C ALA A 330 38.45 4.51 32.95
N ASN A 331 38.81 5.23 34.02
CA ASN A 331 39.77 6.34 34.02
C ASN A 331 39.42 7.49 33.06
N MET A 332 38.16 7.62 32.65
CA MET A 332 37.70 8.68 31.76
C MET A 332 37.38 9.94 32.56
N LEU A 333 37.87 11.10 32.07
CA LEU A 333 37.52 12.40 32.61
C LEU A 333 36.10 12.80 32.18
N VAL A 334 35.31 13.30 33.12
CA VAL A 334 33.93 13.73 32.94
C VAL A 334 33.73 15.08 33.64
N HIS A 335 32.97 15.99 33.04
CA HIS A 335 32.67 17.30 33.62
C HIS A 335 31.21 17.36 34.06
N LEU A 336 30.99 17.76 35.32
CA LEU A 336 29.66 18.07 35.86
C LEU A 336 29.51 19.60 35.96
N SER A 337 28.52 20.16 35.28
CA SER A 337 28.24 21.61 35.20
C SER A 337 26.83 21.94 35.71
N ASP A 338 26.59 23.19 36.11
CA ASP A 338 25.23 23.73 36.31
C ASP A 338 24.77 24.28 34.94
N ASP A 339 23.64 23.80 34.41
CA ASP A 339 23.20 23.95 33.00
C ASP A 339 22.59 25.35 32.72
N HIS A 340 23.32 26.39 33.11
CA HIS A 340 22.97 27.79 32.90
C HIS A 340 23.98 28.44 31.94
N LEU A 341 23.52 28.75 30.73
CA LEU A 341 24.27 29.28 29.56
C LEU A 341 25.27 30.44 29.77
N TRP A 342 25.37 31.02 30.97
CA TRP A 342 26.23 32.17 31.30
C TRP A 342 26.87 32.09 32.71
N SER A 343 27.00 30.90 33.32
CA SER A 343 27.82 30.76 34.54
C SER A 343 29.33 30.76 34.20
N MET A 344 30.14 31.28 35.12
CA MET A 344 31.62 31.18 35.09
C MET A 344 32.17 30.23 36.17
N ASP A 345 31.31 29.49 36.86
CA ASP A 345 31.75 28.47 37.81
C ASP A 345 32.49 27.34 37.07
N ARG A 346 33.63 26.90 37.63
CA ARG A 346 34.42 25.83 37.01
C ARG A 346 33.64 24.51 37.11
N PRO A 347 33.52 23.73 36.01
CA PRO A 347 32.89 22.41 36.08
C PRO A 347 33.68 21.50 37.04
N LEU A 348 32.95 20.65 37.76
CA LEU A 348 33.56 19.67 38.65
C LEU A 348 34.11 18.52 37.79
N ASN A 349 35.44 18.36 37.82
CA ASN A 349 36.11 17.26 37.15
C ASN A 349 35.96 15.97 37.95
N LEU A 350 35.40 14.95 37.31
CA LEU A 350 35.21 13.60 37.83
C LEU A 350 36.03 12.62 36.99
N THR A 351 36.47 11.52 37.59
CA THR A 351 37.19 10.43 36.89
C THR A 351 36.49 9.12 37.17
N THR A 352 36.22 8.31 36.14
CA THR A 352 35.52 7.02 36.31
C THR A 352 36.42 5.93 36.91
N ASP A 353 35.84 5.10 37.76
CA ASP A 353 36.46 3.90 38.34
C ASP A 353 36.58 2.74 37.34
N SER A 354 37.05 1.57 37.79
CA SER A 354 37.14 0.36 36.97
C SER A 354 35.80 -0.16 36.43
N ASN A 355 34.68 0.30 36.98
CA ASN A 355 33.32 -0.03 36.57
C ASN A 355 32.70 1.07 35.68
N GLY A 356 33.48 2.08 35.30
CA GLY A 356 33.01 3.20 34.49
C GLY A 356 32.11 4.18 35.25
N VAL A 357 32.17 4.20 36.59
CA VAL A 357 31.32 5.02 37.47
C VAL A 357 32.17 6.08 38.19
N ALA A 358 31.65 7.29 38.31
CA ALA A 358 32.19 8.33 39.19
C ALA A 358 31.14 8.82 40.18
N THR A 359 31.52 8.95 41.46
CA THR A 359 30.71 9.55 42.53
C THR A 359 30.95 11.04 42.64
N PHE A 360 29.90 11.82 42.88
CA PHE A 360 30.01 13.26 43.14
C PHE A 360 29.17 13.67 44.37
N SER A 361 29.52 14.80 44.99
CA SER A 361 28.79 15.37 46.13
C SER A 361 28.72 16.90 45.98
N LEU A 362 27.51 17.46 46.03
CA LEU A 362 27.25 18.89 45.84
C LEU A 362 26.64 19.49 47.11
N ASN A 363 27.14 20.64 47.56
CA ASN A 363 26.56 21.37 48.68
C ASN A 363 25.31 22.16 48.20
N THR A 364 24.12 21.75 48.62
CA THR A 364 22.86 22.32 48.12
C THR A 364 22.57 23.76 48.59
N THR A 365 23.44 24.36 49.41
CA THR A 365 23.30 25.78 49.80
C THR A 365 23.60 26.77 48.67
N THR A 366 24.33 26.37 47.62
CA THR A 366 24.75 27.26 46.52
C THR A 366 24.13 26.94 45.15
N TYR A 367 23.83 25.66 44.86
CA TYR A 367 23.39 25.19 43.53
C TYR A 367 21.95 25.56 43.14
N ARG A 368 21.64 25.58 41.82
CA ARG A 368 20.29 25.94 41.32
C ARG A 368 19.76 25.03 40.20
N LYS A 369 19.14 23.93 40.62
CA LYS A 369 18.09 23.14 39.92
C LYS A 369 18.49 22.24 38.74
N PHE A 370 19.60 22.48 38.06
CA PHE A 370 19.99 21.66 36.90
C PHE A 370 21.46 21.25 36.99
N ILE A 371 21.76 19.99 36.69
CA ILE A 371 23.13 19.50 36.55
C ILE A 371 23.29 18.81 35.18
N GLY A 372 24.26 19.26 34.41
CA GLY A 372 24.61 18.71 33.10
C GLY A 372 25.87 17.85 33.18
N LEU A 373 25.91 16.77 32.40
CA LEU A 373 27.11 15.98 32.16
C LEU A 373 27.68 16.28 30.78
N GLU A 374 28.89 16.83 30.74
CA GLU A 374 29.62 17.16 29.51
C GLU A 374 30.98 16.47 29.43
N ASN A 375 31.51 16.41 28.20
CA ASN A 375 32.87 15.97 27.92
C ASN A 375 33.53 16.99 26.97
N MET A 376 34.52 17.74 27.46
CA MET A 376 35.24 18.77 26.71
C MET A 376 36.50 18.20 26.02
N ASP A 377 36.32 17.29 25.07
CA ASP A 377 37.36 16.98 24.08
C ASP A 377 37.11 17.76 22.78
N HIS A 378 37.61 19.01 22.76
CA HIS A 378 37.42 19.93 21.63
C HIS A 378 38.19 19.54 20.36
N LEU A 379 39.07 18.53 20.39
CA LEU A 379 39.95 18.20 19.27
C LEU A 379 39.37 17.20 18.27
N GLN A 380 38.25 16.52 18.58
CA GLN A 380 37.55 15.66 17.63
C GLN A 380 36.05 15.98 17.56
N ARG A 381 35.50 16.03 16.33
CA ARG A 381 34.04 16.13 16.07
C ARG A 381 33.34 14.80 16.36
N ARG A 382 33.43 14.32 17.60
CA ARG A 382 33.08 12.97 18.05
C ARG A 382 32.29 13.04 19.36
N SER A 383 31.03 13.45 19.27
CA SER A 383 30.17 13.66 20.44
C SER A 383 29.76 12.34 21.12
N TYR A 384 29.98 12.29 22.43
CA TYR A 384 29.23 11.38 23.31
C TYR A 384 27.79 11.90 23.46
N LYS A 385 26.84 11.02 23.78
CA LYS A 385 25.51 11.47 24.22
C LYS A 385 25.62 11.95 25.66
N THR A 386 25.44 13.25 25.85
CA THR A 386 25.30 13.92 27.14
C THR A 386 23.89 13.74 27.71
N GLU A 387 23.75 13.96 29.01
CA GLU A 387 22.49 13.89 29.74
C GLU A 387 22.47 15.00 30.80
N SER A 388 21.30 15.58 31.07
CA SER A 388 21.12 16.54 32.15
C SER A 388 20.01 16.06 33.11
N HIS A 389 20.30 16.15 34.40
CA HIS A 389 19.41 15.74 35.48
C HIS A 389 18.89 16.97 36.21
N ARG A 390 17.61 16.95 36.57
CA ARG A 390 16.92 18.10 37.16
C ARG A 390 16.68 17.87 38.64
N LEU A 391 17.35 18.67 39.47
CA LEU A 391 17.19 18.64 40.91
C LEU A 391 16.02 19.52 41.35
N VAL A 392 15.05 18.92 42.05
CA VAL A 392 13.86 19.58 42.56
C VAL A 392 13.94 19.65 44.09
N GLU A 393 13.59 20.81 44.64
CA GLU A 393 13.46 20.98 46.10
C GLU A 393 12.29 20.09 46.60
N SER A 394 12.53 19.26 47.61
CA SER A 394 11.55 18.26 48.08
C SER A 394 10.19 18.89 48.46
N PRO A 395 9.09 18.63 47.71
CA PRO A 395 7.81 19.25 47.98
C PRO A 395 7.12 18.63 49.21
N PRO A 396 6.43 19.41 50.07
CA PRO A 396 5.77 18.92 51.27
C PRO A 396 4.39 18.32 50.96
N VAL A 397 4.32 17.34 50.04
CA VAL A 397 3.05 16.84 49.46
C VAL A 397 3.04 15.31 49.32
N SER A 398 1.93 14.69 49.70
CA SER A 398 1.65 13.25 49.53
C SER A 398 1.59 12.85 48.04
N THR A 399 2.10 11.67 47.66
CA THR A 399 2.24 11.22 46.26
C THR A 399 1.88 9.74 46.05
N LEU A 400 1.45 9.42 44.82
CA LEU A 400 1.15 8.06 44.32
C LEU A 400 1.94 7.78 43.04
N ASP A 401 2.48 6.57 42.89
CA ASP A 401 3.29 6.16 41.74
C ASP A 401 2.99 4.71 41.35
N VAL A 402 2.45 4.49 40.15
CA VAL A 402 2.16 3.16 39.57
C VAL A 402 3.36 2.73 38.74
N LYS A 403 4.04 1.65 39.15
CA LYS A 403 5.15 1.12 38.35
C LYS A 403 4.62 0.34 37.15
N THR A 404 5.11 0.69 35.97
CA THR A 404 4.85 0.02 34.69
C THR A 404 6.07 -0.78 34.26
N ASP A 405 5.83 -2.02 33.80
CA ASP A 405 6.88 -2.85 33.23
C ASP A 405 7.06 -2.58 31.74
N SER A 406 8.29 -2.69 31.24
CA SER A 406 8.63 -2.47 29.83
C SER A 406 8.38 -3.70 28.92
N LYS A 407 7.92 -4.82 29.50
CA LYS A 407 7.61 -6.08 28.80
C LYS A 407 6.09 -6.26 28.68
N PRO A 408 5.58 -6.83 27.58
CA PRO A 408 4.16 -7.16 27.48
C PRO A 408 3.75 -8.18 28.55
N LEU A 409 2.61 -7.94 29.20
CA LEU A 409 2.06 -8.87 30.20
C LEU A 409 1.41 -10.08 29.52
N PRO A 410 1.70 -11.32 29.96
CA PRO A 410 1.20 -12.53 29.30
C PRO A 410 -0.29 -12.76 29.55
N CYS A 411 -0.99 -13.22 28.52
CA CYS A 411 -2.44 -13.32 28.52
C CYS A 411 -2.96 -14.54 29.32
N ASP A 412 -4.19 -14.43 29.85
CA ASP A 412 -4.86 -15.35 30.78
C ASP A 412 -4.20 -15.56 32.16
N SER A 413 -3.11 -14.86 32.44
CA SER A 413 -2.35 -14.93 33.71
C SER A 413 -2.82 -13.91 34.76
N GLU A 414 -2.50 -14.15 36.03
CA GLU A 414 -2.55 -13.11 37.07
C GLU A 414 -1.21 -12.38 37.16
N GLN A 415 -1.25 -11.06 37.32
CA GLN A 415 -0.08 -10.17 37.42
C GLN A 415 -0.19 -9.26 38.64
N ASP A 416 0.94 -9.03 39.31
CA ASP A 416 1.07 -8.28 40.57
C ASP A 416 1.53 -6.83 40.32
N ILE A 417 0.58 -5.92 40.06
CA ILE A 417 0.89 -4.52 39.73
C ILE A 417 1.31 -3.76 41.00
N SER A 418 2.48 -3.13 40.97
CA SER A 418 3.10 -2.47 42.13
C SER A 418 2.80 -0.97 42.20
N VAL A 419 2.15 -0.52 43.27
CA VAL A 419 1.83 0.89 43.54
C VAL A 419 2.59 1.37 44.77
N HIS A 420 3.35 2.45 44.64
CA HIS A 420 4.06 3.09 45.76
C HIS A 420 3.30 4.33 46.20
N TYR A 421 3.25 4.57 47.51
CA TYR A 421 2.62 5.76 48.08
C TYR A 421 3.50 6.39 49.16
N ARG A 422 3.48 7.74 49.20
CA ARG A 422 4.16 8.53 50.22
C ARG A 422 3.15 9.50 50.82
N LEU A 423 3.04 9.56 52.15
CA LEU A 423 2.17 10.49 52.86
C LEU A 423 3.02 11.45 53.72
N MET A 424 2.74 12.74 53.61
CA MET A 424 3.42 13.81 54.36
C MET A 424 2.39 14.78 54.96
N GLY A 425 2.52 15.04 56.26
CA GLY A 425 1.77 16.08 56.98
C GLY A 425 0.29 15.80 57.25
N GLU A 426 -0.26 14.67 56.81
CA GLU A 426 -1.68 14.32 56.91
C GLU A 426 -2.14 14.14 58.38
N PRO A 427 -3.31 14.69 58.76
CA PRO A 427 -3.90 14.47 60.07
C PRO A 427 -4.64 13.11 60.12
N LYS A 428 -4.43 12.34 61.20
CA LYS A 428 -5.22 11.13 61.50
C LYS A 428 -5.58 11.13 62.98
N GLY A 429 -6.78 11.63 63.29
CA GLY A 429 -7.18 11.90 64.68
C GLY A 429 -6.31 13.00 65.30
N SER A 430 -5.85 12.78 66.53
CA SER A 430 -4.96 13.68 67.27
C SER A 430 -3.48 13.60 66.83
N VAL A 431 -3.11 12.69 65.92
CA VAL A 431 -1.73 12.49 65.47
C VAL A 431 -1.54 13.03 64.04
N LYS A 432 -0.46 13.78 63.82
CA LYS A 432 -0.05 14.26 62.50
C LYS A 432 1.05 13.37 61.93
N ILE A 433 0.80 12.74 60.79
CA ILE A 433 1.75 11.84 60.14
C ILE A 433 2.89 12.70 59.54
N MET A 434 4.08 12.65 60.14
CA MET A 434 5.22 13.43 59.64
C MET A 434 5.74 12.89 58.30
N TYR A 435 5.93 11.56 58.20
CA TYR A 435 6.37 10.87 56.99
C TYR A 435 5.94 9.40 57.03
N LEU A 436 5.45 8.88 55.89
CA LEU A 436 5.18 7.46 55.69
C LEU A 436 5.45 7.11 54.23
N VAL A 437 6.20 6.04 53.97
CA VAL A 437 6.40 5.46 52.63
C VAL A 437 6.10 3.97 52.69
N SER A 438 5.34 3.46 51.71
CA SER A 438 4.94 2.06 51.66
C SER A 438 4.53 1.64 50.24
N LYS A 439 4.32 0.34 50.04
CA LYS A 439 3.98 -0.31 48.77
C LYS A 439 2.70 -1.13 48.92
N ILE A 440 1.82 -1.04 47.93
CA ILE A 440 0.64 -1.87 47.74
C ILE A 440 0.84 -2.68 46.45
N THR A 441 0.36 -3.93 46.44
CA THR A 441 0.36 -4.78 45.25
C THR A 441 -1.09 -5.10 44.87
N LEU A 442 -1.43 -4.92 43.60
CA LEU A 442 -2.77 -5.15 43.04
C LEU A 442 -2.74 -6.36 42.12
N LYS A 443 -3.52 -7.39 42.44
CA LYS A 443 -3.68 -8.57 41.57
C LYS A 443 -4.67 -8.29 40.46
N LEU A 444 -4.22 -8.39 39.22
CA LEU A 444 -5.04 -8.24 38.02
C LEU A 444 -4.88 -9.46 37.13
N ARG A 445 -6.01 -10.07 36.73
CA ARG A 445 -6.01 -11.15 35.73
C ARG A 445 -6.11 -10.54 34.33
N ILE A 446 -5.11 -10.81 33.49
CA ILE A 446 -5.04 -10.31 32.11
C ILE A 446 -5.93 -11.18 31.23
N THR A 447 -6.95 -10.58 30.59
CA THR A 447 -7.88 -11.28 29.68
C THR A 447 -7.74 -10.75 28.25
N PRO A 448 -8.22 -11.47 27.22
CA PRO A 448 -8.17 -10.99 25.82
C PRO A 448 -8.88 -9.66 25.57
N ASP A 449 -9.86 -9.28 26.38
CA ASP A 449 -10.54 -7.97 26.32
C ASP A 449 -9.61 -6.79 26.71
N LEU A 450 -8.42 -7.07 27.26
CA LEU A 450 -7.36 -6.08 27.59
C LEU A 450 -6.22 -6.05 26.56
N ALA A 451 -6.41 -6.67 25.38
CA ALA A 451 -5.43 -6.68 24.29
C ALA A 451 -5.72 -5.57 23.25
N PRO A 452 -4.70 -4.83 22.75
CA PRO A 452 -3.26 -5.04 22.95
C PRO A 452 -2.61 -4.16 24.04
N GLU A 453 -3.36 -3.20 24.58
CA GLU A 453 -2.92 -2.21 25.58
C GLU A 453 -4.08 -1.91 26.53
N PHE A 454 -3.80 -1.72 27.82
CA PHE A 454 -4.76 -1.19 28.79
C PHE A 454 -4.13 -0.10 29.66
N GLN A 455 -4.99 0.68 30.34
CA GLN A 455 -4.57 1.79 31.20
C GLN A 455 -5.16 1.58 32.59
N LEU A 456 -4.31 1.56 33.61
CA LEU A 456 -4.73 1.51 35.01
C LEU A 456 -4.64 2.90 35.63
N VAL A 457 -5.68 3.33 36.34
CA VAL A 457 -5.67 4.56 37.14
C VAL A 457 -5.89 4.19 38.60
N VAL A 458 -5.03 4.72 39.48
CA VAL A 458 -5.14 4.56 40.92
C VAL A 458 -5.24 5.94 41.55
N TYR A 459 -6.20 6.15 42.45
CA TYR A 459 -6.38 7.41 43.15
C TYR A 459 -6.73 7.20 44.62
N ALA A 460 -6.45 8.22 45.44
CA ALA A 460 -6.85 8.28 46.84
C ALA A 460 -7.34 9.69 47.19
N VAL A 461 -8.37 9.75 48.03
CA VAL A 461 -8.83 10.98 48.68
C VAL A 461 -8.23 11.00 50.07
N LEU A 462 -7.51 12.07 50.41
CA LEU A 462 -6.79 12.20 51.68
C LEU A 462 -7.65 12.91 52.74
N PRO A 463 -7.38 12.72 54.05
CA PRO A 463 -8.02 13.48 55.14
C PRO A 463 -7.86 15.00 55.00
N SER A 464 -6.78 15.48 54.36
CA SER A 464 -6.61 16.87 53.94
C SER A 464 -7.59 17.36 52.85
N LYS A 465 -8.53 16.51 52.41
CA LYS A 465 -9.51 16.73 51.34
C LYS A 465 -8.88 16.99 49.96
N HIS A 466 -7.63 16.57 49.80
CA HIS A 466 -6.89 16.57 48.53
C HIS A 466 -7.01 15.22 47.83
N VAL A 467 -7.06 15.23 46.50
CA VAL A 467 -7.12 14.01 45.68
C VAL A 467 -5.80 13.83 44.97
N ILE A 468 -5.13 12.70 45.23
CA ILE A 468 -3.91 12.28 44.55
C ILE A 468 -4.26 11.12 43.60
N ALA A 469 -3.71 11.12 42.39
CA ALA A 469 -3.94 10.07 41.41
C ALA A 469 -2.72 9.86 40.52
N SER A 470 -2.57 8.63 40.01
CA SER A 470 -1.49 8.20 39.12
C SER A 470 -2.03 7.18 38.11
N SER A 471 -1.37 7.04 36.96
CA SER A 471 -1.80 6.14 35.90
C SER A 471 -0.63 5.44 35.22
N GLY A 472 -0.76 4.12 35.03
CA GLY A 472 0.16 3.31 34.27
C GLY A 472 -0.46 2.81 32.96
N ASP A 473 0.29 2.94 31.87
CA ASP A 473 -0.01 2.28 30.60
C ASP A 473 0.66 0.90 30.57
N PHE A 474 -0.07 -0.15 30.22
CA PHE A 474 0.42 -1.53 30.19
C PHE A 474 0.13 -2.19 28.83
N SER A 475 1.18 -2.70 28.19
CA SER A 475 1.07 -3.53 26.98
C SER A 475 0.80 -4.99 27.35
N THR A 476 0.03 -5.69 26.55
CA THR A 476 -0.27 -7.13 26.72
C THR A 476 0.18 -7.95 25.53
N GLU A 477 0.32 -9.27 25.70
CA GLU A 477 0.42 -10.18 24.57
C GLU A 477 -0.84 -10.13 23.70
N LYS A 478 -0.66 -10.17 22.37
CA LYS A 478 -1.73 -10.03 21.38
C LYS A 478 -2.54 -11.33 21.21
N CYS A 479 -3.21 -11.73 22.29
CA CYS A 479 -4.06 -12.91 22.38
C CYS A 479 -5.47 -12.68 21.81
N PHE A 480 -6.19 -13.77 21.53
CA PHE A 480 -7.55 -13.75 20.99
C PHE A 480 -8.49 -14.64 21.80
N SER A 481 -9.75 -14.25 21.94
CA SER A 481 -10.77 -14.96 22.73
C SER A 481 -11.04 -16.38 22.22
N ASN A 482 -10.99 -16.59 20.90
CA ASN A 482 -11.04 -17.93 20.31
C ASN A 482 -9.61 -18.49 20.20
N LYS A 483 -9.25 -19.43 21.07
CA LYS A 483 -7.93 -20.08 21.06
C LYS A 483 -7.86 -21.11 19.94
N VAL A 484 -7.16 -20.78 18.86
CA VAL A 484 -6.94 -21.67 17.71
C VAL A 484 -5.55 -22.28 17.78
N SER A 485 -5.46 -23.60 17.60
CA SER A 485 -4.19 -24.31 17.41
C SER A 485 -4.30 -25.32 16.27
N LEU A 486 -3.15 -25.64 15.70
CA LEU A 486 -3.00 -26.48 14.52
C LEU A 486 -1.72 -27.32 14.69
N THR A 487 -1.77 -28.60 14.34
CA THR A 487 -0.62 -29.52 14.38
C THR A 487 -0.64 -30.48 13.19
N PHE A 488 0.54 -30.80 12.66
CA PHE A 488 0.75 -31.90 11.71
C PHE A 488 1.24 -33.14 12.47
N SER A 489 0.80 -34.31 12.03
CA SER A 489 1.31 -35.61 12.48
C SER A 489 1.46 -36.54 11.27
N PRO A 490 2.68 -36.93 10.87
CA PRO A 490 3.99 -36.44 11.35
C PRO A 490 4.27 -34.95 11.02
N SER A 491 5.33 -34.38 11.60
CA SER A 491 5.77 -32.98 11.36
C SER A 491 6.66 -32.81 10.12
N SER A 492 7.09 -33.91 9.52
CA SER A 492 7.89 -34.01 8.31
C SER A 492 7.38 -35.20 7.51
N ALA A 493 7.38 -35.10 6.17
CA ALA A 493 6.80 -36.12 5.31
C ALA A 493 7.65 -36.36 4.06
N VAL A 494 7.49 -37.52 3.41
CA VAL A 494 7.97 -37.74 2.04
C VAL A 494 6.91 -37.30 1.01
N PRO A 495 7.32 -36.96 -0.23
CA PRO A 495 6.39 -36.76 -1.35
C PRO A 495 5.33 -37.87 -1.45
N GLY A 496 4.05 -37.48 -1.54
CA GLY A 496 2.92 -38.41 -1.66
C GLY A 496 2.46 -39.09 -0.36
N GLU A 497 3.08 -38.81 0.79
CA GLU A 497 2.69 -39.41 2.09
C GLU A 497 1.33 -38.86 2.60
N GLN A 498 0.52 -39.73 3.21
CA GLN A 498 -0.69 -39.28 3.92
C GLN A 498 -0.35 -38.79 5.33
N ILE A 499 -0.85 -37.60 5.65
CA ILE A 499 -0.58 -36.90 6.90
C ILE A 499 -1.86 -36.42 7.56
N LYS A 500 -1.86 -36.36 8.90
CA LYS A 500 -3.00 -35.86 9.67
C LYS A 500 -2.75 -34.42 10.10
N LEU A 501 -3.67 -33.53 9.72
CA LEU A 501 -3.74 -32.15 10.16
C LEU A 501 -4.83 -32.04 11.24
N GLN A 502 -4.42 -31.85 12.49
CA GLN A 502 -5.33 -31.68 13.62
C GLN A 502 -5.53 -30.19 13.92
N LEU A 503 -6.79 -29.75 13.91
CA LEU A 503 -7.23 -28.39 14.17
C LEU A 503 -8.04 -28.34 15.47
N THR A 504 -7.74 -27.38 16.33
CA THR A 504 -8.44 -27.15 17.60
C THR A 504 -8.92 -25.70 17.68
N ALA A 505 -10.19 -25.47 18.00
CA ALA A 505 -10.78 -24.14 18.18
C ALA A 505 -12.00 -24.22 19.11
N GLN A 506 -12.66 -23.09 19.41
CA GLN A 506 -13.96 -23.14 20.09
C GLN A 506 -15.00 -23.96 19.29
N PRO A 507 -15.92 -24.68 19.95
CA PRO A 507 -17.00 -25.42 19.29
C PRO A 507 -17.79 -24.60 18.28
N ASN A 508 -18.16 -25.23 17.16
CA ASN A 508 -18.92 -24.62 16.06
C ASN A 508 -18.26 -23.37 15.41
N SER A 509 -16.94 -23.25 15.55
CA SER A 509 -16.14 -22.25 14.81
C SER A 509 -16.02 -22.60 13.33
N LEU A 510 -16.14 -21.61 12.45
CA LEU A 510 -15.70 -21.76 11.06
C LEU A 510 -14.27 -21.26 10.89
N CYS A 511 -13.40 -22.13 10.40
CA CYS A 511 -11.98 -21.85 10.19
C CYS A 511 -11.63 -21.75 8.70
N GLY A 512 -10.84 -20.75 8.33
CA GLY A 512 -10.20 -20.65 7.02
C GLY A 512 -8.78 -21.17 7.09
N LEU A 513 -8.51 -22.32 6.46
CA LEU A 513 -7.20 -22.95 6.41
C LEU A 513 -6.48 -22.57 5.11
N SER A 514 -5.18 -22.33 5.20
CA SER A 514 -4.32 -22.01 4.07
C SER A 514 -2.92 -22.60 4.29
N ALA A 515 -2.30 -23.12 3.23
CA ALA A 515 -0.90 -23.55 3.26
C ALA A 515 -0.21 -23.23 1.93
N VAL A 516 0.98 -22.63 2.01
CA VAL A 516 1.75 -22.12 0.86
C VAL A 516 3.21 -22.59 0.92
N ASP A 517 3.84 -22.76 -0.25
CA ASP A 517 5.28 -23.06 -0.36
C ASP A 517 6.09 -21.86 0.18
N GLN A 518 7.10 -22.11 1.02
CA GLN A 518 7.97 -21.05 1.57
C GLN A 518 8.55 -20.12 0.49
N SER A 519 8.78 -20.62 -0.74
CA SER A 519 9.25 -19.80 -1.87
C SER A 519 8.29 -18.68 -2.31
N VAL A 520 7.00 -18.79 -1.98
CA VAL A 520 6.00 -17.72 -2.14
C VAL A 520 6.24 -16.58 -1.13
N LEU A 521 6.68 -16.91 0.09
CA LEU A 521 6.85 -15.99 1.21
C LEU A 521 8.14 -15.16 1.11
N ILE A 522 9.25 -15.78 0.70
CA ILE A 522 10.57 -15.13 0.45
C ILE A 522 10.41 -13.85 -0.38
N ASN A 523 9.46 -13.89 -1.32
CA ASN A 523 9.30 -12.90 -2.38
C ASN A 523 8.40 -11.69 -2.00
N ASP A 524 7.73 -11.71 -0.84
CA ASP A 524 6.77 -10.68 -0.41
C ASP A 524 6.49 -10.74 1.13
N PRO A 525 7.52 -10.82 2.01
CA PRO A 525 7.39 -11.30 3.39
C PRO A 525 6.44 -10.51 4.29
N GLY A 526 6.14 -9.24 3.97
CA GLY A 526 5.23 -8.39 4.72
C GLY A 526 3.72 -8.60 4.44
N LYS A 527 3.31 -9.50 3.54
CA LYS A 527 1.88 -9.60 3.12
C LYS A 527 1.02 -10.58 3.92
N THR A 528 1.61 -11.60 4.53
CA THR A 528 0.92 -12.61 5.37
C THR A 528 0.13 -12.00 6.53
N LEU A 529 -0.87 -12.73 7.05
CA LEU A 529 -1.66 -12.34 8.21
C LEU A 529 -0.80 -12.39 9.49
N SER A 530 -0.93 -11.38 10.34
CA SER A 530 -0.31 -11.31 11.67
C SER A 530 -1.32 -10.79 12.69
N ALA A 531 -1.05 -10.99 13.98
CA ALA A 531 -1.89 -10.43 15.03
C ALA A 531 -1.96 -8.89 14.94
N ASP A 532 -0.85 -8.23 14.60
CA ASP A 532 -0.78 -6.77 14.43
C ASP A 532 -1.80 -6.28 13.41
N LYS A 533 -1.89 -6.92 12.24
CA LYS A 533 -2.85 -6.56 11.18
C LYS A 533 -4.31 -6.71 11.59
N ILE A 534 -4.62 -7.53 12.60
CA ILE A 534 -5.97 -7.67 13.14
C ILE A 534 -6.23 -6.60 14.20
N PHE A 535 -5.29 -6.38 15.13
CA PHE A 535 -5.40 -5.30 16.12
C PHE A 535 -5.33 -3.90 15.50
N ASP A 536 -4.70 -3.73 14.33
CA ASP A 536 -4.71 -2.52 13.50
C ASP A 536 -6.09 -2.20 12.89
N LEU A 537 -7.05 -3.14 12.92
CA LEU A 537 -8.43 -2.89 12.51
C LEU A 537 -9.26 -2.21 13.61
N LEU A 538 -8.80 -2.23 14.87
CA LEU A 538 -9.52 -1.61 15.97
C LEU A 538 -9.43 -0.07 15.87
N PRO A 539 -10.57 0.65 15.88
CA PRO A 539 -10.57 2.11 15.74
C PRO A 539 -10.01 2.85 16.96
N VAL A 540 -9.95 2.16 18.11
CA VAL A 540 -9.33 2.63 19.35
C VAL A 540 -8.57 1.46 19.98
N LYS A 541 -7.27 1.64 20.24
CA LYS A 541 -6.43 0.68 21.00
C LYS A 541 -6.15 1.13 22.44
N LYS A 542 -6.27 2.44 22.68
CA LYS A 542 -5.93 3.14 23.92
C LYS A 542 -6.81 4.38 24.01
N ALA A 543 -7.27 4.75 25.20
CA ALA A 543 -8.11 5.94 25.35
C ALA A 543 -7.28 7.21 25.07
N SER A 544 -7.75 8.03 24.15
CA SER A 544 -7.18 9.36 23.92
C SER A 544 -7.60 10.31 25.03
N SER A 545 -6.79 11.34 25.28
CA SER A 545 -7.20 12.45 26.16
C SER A 545 -8.54 13.06 25.73
N VAL A 546 -9.32 13.55 26.71
CA VAL A 546 -10.65 14.16 26.52
C VAL A 546 -10.73 15.03 25.25
N PRO A 547 -11.64 14.77 24.29
CA PRO A 547 -11.74 15.56 23.07
C PRO A 547 -12.11 17.02 23.34
N HIS A 548 -11.49 17.96 22.61
CA HIS A 548 -11.76 19.40 22.72
C HIS A 548 -13.25 19.76 22.50
N GLU A 549 -13.96 18.97 21.69
CA GLU A 549 -15.41 19.02 21.44
C GLU A 549 -16.24 19.07 22.74
N VAL A 550 -15.75 18.41 23.79
CA VAL A 550 -16.40 18.31 25.11
C VAL A 550 -15.55 18.88 26.23
N GLU A 551 -14.39 19.48 25.94
CA GLU A 551 -13.53 20.04 26.98
C GLU A 551 -14.24 21.21 27.70
N GLY A 552 -14.22 21.17 29.04
CA GLY A 552 -14.96 22.13 29.85
C GLY A 552 -14.26 23.48 29.89
N SER A 553 -15.04 24.57 29.79
CA SER A 553 -14.53 25.94 29.91
C SER A 553 -13.59 26.10 31.10
N MET A 554 -12.52 26.88 30.91
CA MET A 554 -11.51 27.07 31.93
C MET A 554 -11.94 28.20 32.86
N GLU A 555 -12.22 27.89 34.11
CA GLU A 555 -12.46 28.90 35.13
C GLU A 555 -11.16 29.64 35.40
N CYS A 556 -11.20 30.97 35.26
CA CYS A 556 -10.04 31.84 35.41
C CYS A 556 -10.18 32.71 36.66
N LEU A 557 -9.10 32.83 37.42
CA LEU A 557 -9.11 33.57 38.68
C LEU A 557 -8.88 35.07 38.39
N THR A 558 -9.87 35.90 38.73
CA THR A 558 -9.84 37.36 38.56
C THR A 558 -9.21 38.04 39.78
N LEU A 559 -8.27 38.97 39.54
CA LEU A 559 -7.52 39.64 40.61
C LEU A 559 -7.74 41.17 40.57
N ARG A 560 -7.91 41.79 41.75
CA ARG A 560 -7.85 43.25 41.94
C ARG A 560 -6.52 43.67 42.57
N HIS A 561 -6.08 44.91 42.30
CA HIS A 561 -4.76 45.43 42.63
C HIS A 561 -4.34 45.29 44.12
N LYS A 562 -3.24 44.57 44.37
CA LYS A 562 -2.00 45.13 44.93
C LYS A 562 -0.84 44.12 44.91
N ARG A 563 0.28 44.53 44.30
CA ARG A 563 1.58 43.82 44.14
C ARG A 563 1.53 42.46 43.43
N SER A 564 2.25 42.37 42.32
CA SER A 564 2.56 41.11 41.64
C SER A 564 3.60 40.31 42.43
N SER A 565 3.29 39.05 42.73
CA SER A 565 4.29 38.04 43.10
C SER A 565 4.09 36.84 42.19
N LEU A 566 4.93 36.73 41.16
CA LEU A 566 4.85 35.65 40.17
C LEU A 566 5.53 34.39 40.73
N SER A 567 4.88 33.75 41.71
CA SER A 567 5.40 32.50 42.27
C SER A 567 5.32 31.38 41.23
N TYR A 568 6.47 30.85 40.83
CA TYR A 568 6.60 29.78 39.83
C TYR A 568 6.31 28.37 40.41
N TYR A 569 5.77 28.30 41.64
CA TYR A 569 5.60 27.09 42.42
C TYR A 569 4.16 26.96 42.96
N LEU A 570 3.25 26.51 42.11
CA LEU A 570 1.98 25.91 42.52
C LEU A 570 1.90 24.55 41.86
N THR A 571 1.67 23.50 42.66
CA THR A 571 1.72 22.09 42.22
C THR A 571 0.68 21.85 41.11
N PRO A 572 1.10 21.46 39.89
CA PRO A 572 0.28 21.68 38.72
C PRO A 572 -0.67 20.52 38.45
N ASP A 573 -1.75 20.44 39.21
CA ASP A 573 -3.03 19.90 38.73
C ASP A 573 -3.01 18.40 38.36
N GLU A 574 -2.21 17.61 39.09
CA GLU A 574 -1.77 16.26 38.72
C GLU A 574 -2.94 15.27 38.57
N ALA A 575 -3.83 15.18 39.56
CA ALA A 575 -4.99 14.29 39.49
C ALA A 575 -5.90 14.63 38.29
N TYR A 576 -6.25 15.91 38.07
CA TYR A 576 -7.07 16.31 36.91
C TYR A 576 -6.41 15.95 35.57
N LYS A 577 -5.09 16.12 35.46
CA LYS A 577 -4.33 15.70 34.26
C LYS A 577 -4.35 14.19 34.05
N VAL A 578 -4.19 13.39 35.11
CA VAL A 578 -4.24 11.92 35.04
C VAL A 578 -5.59 11.46 34.49
N PHE A 579 -6.70 11.93 35.07
CA PHE A 579 -8.05 11.59 34.59
C PHE A 579 -8.33 12.11 33.17
N GLN A 580 -7.93 13.36 32.85
CA GLN A 580 -8.03 13.86 31.47
C GLN A 580 -7.20 13.02 30.47
N GLY A 581 -6.03 12.52 30.88
CA GLY A 581 -5.07 11.80 30.04
C GLY A 581 -5.59 10.45 29.58
N VAL A 582 -6.28 9.72 30.46
CA VAL A 582 -6.98 8.44 30.14
C VAL A 582 -8.39 8.64 29.57
N GLY A 583 -8.78 9.88 29.23
CA GLY A 583 -10.08 10.18 28.65
C GLY A 583 -11.27 10.10 29.61
N LEU A 584 -11.04 10.08 30.94
CA LEU A 584 -12.09 10.11 31.96
C LEU A 584 -12.53 11.55 32.29
N LYS A 585 -13.77 11.68 32.76
CA LYS A 585 -14.35 12.89 33.35
C LYS A 585 -14.87 12.61 34.73
N ILE A 586 -14.72 13.60 35.61
CA ILE A 586 -15.22 13.55 36.99
C ILE A 586 -16.22 14.69 37.21
N ALA A 587 -17.34 14.35 37.85
CA ALA A 587 -18.23 15.26 38.56
C ALA A 587 -18.00 15.08 40.07
N THR A 588 -17.67 16.16 40.77
CA THR A 588 -17.29 16.15 42.18
C THR A 588 -17.34 17.55 42.77
N ASN A 589 -17.55 17.67 44.07
CA ASN A 589 -17.34 18.91 44.81
C ASN A 589 -15.91 19.05 45.39
N LEU A 590 -15.04 18.05 45.20
CA LEU A 590 -13.64 18.06 45.65
C LEU A 590 -12.76 18.98 44.79
N MET A 591 -11.72 19.54 45.40
CA MET A 591 -10.76 20.44 44.74
C MET A 591 -9.74 19.66 43.89
N ILE A 592 -10.18 19.10 42.76
CA ILE A 592 -9.33 18.34 41.82
C ILE A 592 -8.66 19.26 40.76
N ARG A 593 -9.25 20.43 40.44
CA ARG A 593 -8.78 21.36 39.39
C ARG A 593 -8.42 22.74 39.95
N PHE A 594 -7.19 23.20 39.73
CA PHE A 594 -6.74 24.58 39.95
C PHE A 594 -7.00 25.46 38.70
N PRO A 595 -7.36 26.74 38.85
CA PRO A 595 -7.53 27.66 37.73
C PRO A 595 -6.18 28.03 37.11
N ARG A 596 -5.89 27.47 35.92
CA ARG A 596 -4.61 27.67 35.21
C ARG A 596 -4.49 29.02 34.48
N CYS A 597 -5.58 29.77 34.37
CA CYS A 597 -5.60 31.12 33.82
C CYS A 597 -5.83 32.17 34.90
N ILE A 598 -4.93 33.16 34.94
CA ILE A 598 -5.16 34.42 35.64
C ILE A 598 -5.84 35.36 34.64
N MET A 599 -7.02 35.85 34.97
CA MET A 599 -7.68 36.92 34.19
C MET A 599 -7.10 38.28 34.60
N TYR A 600 -6.16 38.78 33.82
CA TYR A 600 -5.59 40.13 33.97
C TYR A 600 -5.89 40.96 32.73
N ASN A 601 -6.73 41.98 32.88
CA ASN A 601 -7.24 42.86 31.81
C ASN A 601 -7.74 42.13 30.54
N GLY A 602 -8.19 40.88 30.65
CA GLY A 602 -8.83 40.12 29.56
C GLY A 602 -7.92 39.20 28.72
N LEU A 603 -6.69 38.90 29.14
CA LEU A 603 -5.75 38.04 28.39
C LEU A 603 -5.32 36.76 29.17
N MET A 604 -4.89 35.72 28.44
CA MET A 604 -4.56 34.36 28.95
C MET A 604 -3.26 33.77 28.35
N TYR A 605 -2.61 32.83 29.06
CA TYR A 605 -1.31 32.21 28.69
C TYR A 605 -1.24 30.70 29.10
N ASN A 606 -0.37 29.86 28.46
CA ASN A 606 -0.24 28.38 28.65
C ASN A 606 1.12 27.78 28.16
N LEU A 607 1.56 26.58 28.64
CA LEU A 607 2.86 25.88 28.33
C LEU A 607 2.81 24.30 28.44
N ARG A 608 3.70 23.50 27.77
CA ARG A 608 3.79 21.98 27.77
C ARG A 608 5.11 21.34 27.21
N TYR A 609 5.53 20.10 27.62
CA TYR A 609 5.91 18.87 26.79
C TYR A 609 6.89 17.75 27.40
N HIS A 610 6.66 16.44 27.06
CA HIS A 610 7.48 15.15 26.91
C HIS A 610 8.49 14.51 27.97
N VAL A 611 9.08 13.26 27.85
CA VAL A 611 8.61 11.82 27.62
C VAL A 611 9.73 10.65 27.64
N GLN A 612 9.41 9.34 27.96
CA GLN A 612 10.07 7.99 27.63
C GLN A 612 11.43 7.51 28.29
N TYR A 613 11.95 6.22 28.38
CA TYR A 613 11.56 4.78 28.13
C TYR A 613 12.63 3.66 28.59
N THR A 614 12.34 2.32 28.45
CA THR A 614 13.23 1.07 28.33
C THR A 614 13.58 0.19 29.60
N HIS A 615 14.23 -1.03 29.67
CA HIS A 615 14.83 -2.10 28.77
C HIS A 615 15.10 -3.51 29.47
N ASN A 616 15.42 -4.62 28.72
CA ASN A 616 16.20 -5.90 29.07
C ASN A 616 15.61 -7.03 30.00
N SER A 617 16.15 -8.28 30.24
CA SER A 617 17.38 -9.09 29.90
C SER A 617 17.08 -10.63 29.60
N ILE A 618 18.04 -11.60 29.74
CA ILE A 618 18.09 -12.97 29.07
C ILE A 618 18.83 -14.15 29.85
N PHE A 619 18.92 -15.39 29.27
CA PHE A 619 19.79 -16.62 29.54
C PHE A 619 19.24 -17.79 30.45
N TYR A 620 19.66 -19.11 30.48
CA TYR A 620 20.44 -20.10 29.64
C TYR A 620 20.29 -21.61 30.13
N GLY A 621 20.77 -22.66 29.39
CA GLY A 621 21.01 -24.08 29.87
C GLY A 621 20.68 -25.31 28.92
N ARG A 622 21.39 -26.48 28.96
CA ARG A 622 21.20 -27.77 28.15
C ARG A 622 22.14 -28.93 28.60
N PRO A 623 22.22 -30.21 28.05
CA PRO A 623 21.46 -31.07 27.08
C PRO A 623 21.07 -32.48 27.72
N PRO A 624 21.31 -33.77 27.26
CA PRO A 624 21.49 -34.49 25.95
C PRO A 624 20.84 -35.93 25.74
N ASN A 625 20.95 -36.49 24.51
CA ASN A 625 21.05 -37.91 23.99
C ASN A 625 20.28 -39.19 24.48
N ARG A 626 19.50 -39.84 23.58
CA ARG A 626 19.83 -41.09 22.79
C ARG A 626 18.72 -41.46 21.74
N SER A 627 18.88 -42.54 20.96
CA SER A 627 18.12 -42.89 19.71
C SER A 627 17.70 -44.40 19.66
N SER A 628 17.16 -45.07 18.61
CA SER A 628 17.00 -44.84 17.13
C SER A 628 16.02 -45.89 16.47
N PHE A 629 15.82 -45.81 15.12
CA PHE A 629 15.31 -46.84 14.15
C PHE A 629 13.85 -46.81 13.60
N HIS A 630 13.72 -47.08 12.28
CA HIS A 630 12.50 -47.13 11.45
C HIS A 630 12.69 -48.02 10.18
N PRO A 631 11.62 -48.37 9.41
CA PRO A 631 11.57 -49.60 8.57
C PRO A 631 11.83 -49.45 7.04
N PRO A 632 11.84 -50.57 6.26
CA PRO A 632 12.12 -50.59 4.81
C PRO A 632 10.97 -50.05 3.90
N PRO A 633 11.21 -49.86 2.57
CA PRO A 633 10.54 -48.76 1.81
C PRO A 633 9.93 -49.07 0.43
N THR A 634 9.38 -48.02 -0.19
CA THR A 634 8.74 -47.96 -1.51
C THR A 634 9.40 -46.93 -2.44
N PRO A 635 9.24 -47.02 -3.79
CA PRO A 635 9.73 -46.02 -4.75
C PRO A 635 8.85 -44.76 -4.81
N THR A 636 9.41 -43.63 -5.27
CA THR A 636 8.74 -42.32 -5.31
C THR A 636 8.54 -41.83 -6.75
N VAL A 637 7.35 -41.32 -7.08
CA VAL A 637 7.03 -40.68 -8.37
C VAL A 637 6.44 -39.30 -8.10
N ARG A 638 6.95 -38.26 -8.77
CA ARG A 638 6.70 -36.85 -8.42
C ARG A 638 6.18 -36.04 -9.61
N SER A 639 4.99 -35.49 -9.46
CA SER A 639 4.22 -34.78 -10.50
C SER A 639 3.36 -33.61 -9.99
N PHE A 640 2.94 -33.62 -8.73
CA PHE A 640 2.05 -32.63 -8.14
C PHE A 640 2.82 -31.50 -7.44
N PHE A 641 3.08 -30.42 -8.18
CA PHE A 641 3.88 -29.26 -7.75
C PHE A 641 3.03 -27.95 -7.66
N PRO A 642 2.14 -27.78 -6.66
CA PRO A 642 1.31 -26.58 -6.52
C PRO A 642 2.09 -25.36 -5.96
N ASP A 643 1.55 -24.15 -6.14
CA ASP A 643 1.97 -22.92 -5.42
C ASP A 643 1.37 -22.84 -4.00
N THR A 644 0.09 -23.24 -3.90
CA THR A 644 -0.76 -23.21 -2.71
C THR A 644 -1.41 -24.59 -2.60
N TRP A 645 -1.28 -25.23 -1.44
CA TRP A 645 -1.70 -26.62 -1.23
C TRP A 645 -3.07 -26.75 -0.55
N ILE A 646 -3.40 -25.85 0.38
CA ILE A 646 -4.69 -25.84 1.11
C ILE A 646 -5.34 -24.47 0.94
N TRP A 647 -6.66 -24.41 0.70
CA TRP A 647 -7.44 -23.15 0.70
C TRP A 647 -8.90 -23.35 1.12
N ASP A 648 -9.12 -24.09 2.20
CA ASP A 648 -10.43 -24.65 2.53
C ASP A 648 -11.11 -23.95 3.72
N LEU A 649 -12.44 -24.04 3.75
CA LEU A 649 -13.25 -23.66 4.92
C LEU A 649 -13.67 -24.93 5.65
N VAL A 650 -13.30 -25.05 6.92
CA VAL A 650 -13.61 -26.21 7.77
C VAL A 650 -14.37 -25.74 8.99
N GLU A 651 -15.49 -26.41 9.28
CA GLU A 651 -16.27 -26.19 10.50
C GLU A 651 -15.79 -27.16 11.59
N VAL A 652 -15.44 -26.61 12.75
CA VAL A 652 -15.02 -27.36 13.93
C VAL A 652 -16.29 -27.77 14.69
N GLY A 653 -16.49 -29.07 14.90
CA GLY A 653 -17.69 -29.58 15.55
C GLY A 653 -17.78 -29.26 17.05
N GLU A 654 -18.80 -29.82 17.69
CA GLU A 654 -19.10 -29.59 19.11
C GLU A 654 -17.96 -30.00 20.06
N SER A 655 -17.09 -30.93 19.62
CA SER A 655 -15.88 -31.38 20.32
C SER A 655 -14.72 -30.37 20.35
N GLY A 656 -14.86 -29.20 19.73
CA GLY A 656 -13.78 -28.20 19.61
C GLY A 656 -12.54 -28.67 18.81
N THR A 657 -12.63 -29.83 18.17
CA THR A 657 -11.50 -30.54 17.56
C THR A 657 -11.90 -31.14 16.22
N LYS A 658 -11.02 -31.05 15.22
CA LYS A 658 -11.26 -31.59 13.88
C LYS A 658 -9.96 -32.11 13.27
N ASP A 659 -9.93 -33.40 12.96
CA ASP A 659 -8.89 -33.99 12.14
C ASP A 659 -9.24 -33.86 10.65
N VAL A 660 -8.25 -33.51 9.84
CA VAL A 660 -8.29 -33.42 8.38
C VAL A 660 -7.14 -34.26 7.83
N PHE A 661 -7.46 -35.23 6.98
CA PHE A 661 -6.46 -36.09 6.33
C PHE A 661 -6.10 -35.50 4.96
N LEU A 662 -4.80 -35.37 4.68
CA LEU A 662 -4.27 -34.75 3.48
C LEU A 662 -3.10 -35.56 2.92
N THR A 663 -2.83 -35.43 1.63
CA THR A 663 -1.60 -35.96 1.01
C THR A 663 -0.56 -34.85 0.88
N ALA A 664 0.69 -35.14 1.24
CA ALA A 664 1.82 -34.25 1.10
C ALA A 664 2.17 -34.01 -0.40
N PRO A 665 2.34 -32.76 -0.86
CA PRO A 665 2.69 -32.47 -2.26
C PRO A 665 4.07 -32.98 -2.67
N ASP A 666 4.31 -33.12 -3.98
CA ASP A 666 5.57 -33.67 -4.50
C ASP A 666 6.73 -32.64 -4.54
N THR A 667 6.42 -31.38 -4.23
CA THR A 667 7.41 -30.32 -4.05
C THR A 667 8.23 -30.58 -2.79
N ILE A 668 9.52 -30.86 -2.96
CA ILE A 668 10.51 -30.86 -1.89
C ILE A 668 10.74 -29.41 -1.46
N THR A 669 10.07 -29.01 -0.37
CA THR A 669 10.02 -27.64 0.18
C THR A 669 9.45 -27.69 1.60
N THR A 670 9.46 -26.56 2.29
CA THR A 670 8.69 -26.37 3.52
C THR A 670 7.39 -25.63 3.23
N TRP A 671 6.27 -26.23 3.66
CA TRP A 671 4.93 -25.65 3.60
C TRP A 671 4.64 -24.92 4.90
N GLU A 672 4.23 -23.65 4.82
CA GLU A 672 3.87 -22.83 5.99
C GLU A 672 2.36 -22.58 6.02
N THR A 673 1.73 -22.83 7.18
CA THR A 673 0.28 -22.69 7.36
C THR A 673 -0.11 -21.31 7.86
N GLU A 674 -1.16 -20.75 7.27
CA GLU A 674 -1.87 -19.58 7.78
C GLU A 674 -3.33 -20.00 8.06
N THR A 675 -3.82 -19.83 9.29
CA THR A 675 -5.16 -20.32 9.67
C THR A 675 -5.78 -19.44 10.74
N PHE A 676 -7.06 -19.11 10.57
CA PHE A 676 -7.84 -18.36 11.53
C PHE A 676 -9.27 -18.93 11.62
N CYS A 677 -9.94 -18.69 12.74
CA CYS A 677 -11.31 -19.15 13.00
C CYS A 677 -12.21 -18.00 13.48
N LEU A 678 -13.51 -18.15 13.21
CA LEU A 678 -14.57 -17.27 13.70
C LEU A 678 -15.57 -18.08 14.53
N SER A 679 -15.79 -17.68 15.78
CA SER A 679 -16.88 -18.15 16.64
C SER A 679 -17.85 -17.00 16.98
N SER A 680 -18.89 -17.29 17.75
CA SER A 680 -19.77 -16.28 18.36
C SER A 680 -19.08 -15.44 19.43
N GLN A 681 -17.99 -15.93 20.04
CA GLN A 681 -17.20 -15.17 21.03
C GLN A 681 -16.08 -14.34 20.39
N GLY A 682 -15.60 -14.71 19.20
CA GLY A 682 -14.64 -13.87 18.47
C GLY A 682 -13.85 -14.56 17.36
N PHE A 683 -13.00 -13.75 16.73
CA PHE A 683 -11.89 -14.17 15.90
C PHE A 683 -10.81 -14.89 16.72
N GLY A 684 -10.05 -15.75 16.06
CA GLY A 684 -8.85 -16.40 16.61
C GLY A 684 -7.85 -16.73 15.52
N LEU A 685 -6.55 -16.51 15.76
CA LEU A 685 -5.46 -16.77 14.81
C LEU A 685 -4.59 -17.93 15.32
N ALA A 686 -4.31 -18.90 14.47
CA ALA A 686 -3.41 -20.01 14.80
C ALA A 686 -1.93 -19.55 14.71
N PRO A 687 -1.04 -20.02 15.62
CA PRO A 687 0.39 -19.90 15.41
C PRO A 687 0.80 -20.77 14.20
N ARG A 688 1.59 -20.22 13.29
CA ARG A 688 1.97 -20.92 12.05
C ARG A 688 2.76 -22.19 12.36
N LYS A 689 2.42 -23.27 11.65
CA LYS A 689 3.20 -24.51 11.62
C LYS A 689 3.89 -24.66 10.27
N LYS A 690 4.97 -25.42 10.30
CA LYS A 690 5.75 -25.83 9.13
C LYS A 690 5.64 -27.34 8.97
N LEU A 691 5.47 -27.77 7.73
CA LEU A 691 5.61 -29.15 7.30
C LEU A 691 6.73 -29.18 6.27
N THR A 692 7.85 -29.81 6.60
CA THR A 692 8.95 -30.01 5.64
C THR A 692 8.72 -31.31 4.88
N VAL A 693 8.56 -31.19 3.56
CA VAL A 693 8.53 -32.34 2.66
C VAL A 693 9.92 -32.52 2.08
N PHE A 694 10.56 -33.67 2.36
CA PHE A 694 11.95 -33.92 1.98
C PHE A 694 12.21 -35.39 1.66
N GLN A 695 13.16 -35.62 0.74
CA GLN A 695 13.69 -36.93 0.40
C GLN A 695 15.23 -36.81 0.31
N PRO A 696 16.03 -37.70 0.90
CA PRO A 696 17.49 -37.53 0.92
C PRO A 696 18.17 -37.61 -0.45
N PHE A 697 17.67 -38.46 -1.35
CA PHE A 697 18.12 -38.58 -2.73
C PHE A 697 16.99 -38.13 -3.67
N PHE A 698 17.25 -37.17 -4.55
CA PHE A 698 16.24 -36.68 -5.49
C PHE A 698 16.83 -35.95 -6.71
N LEU A 699 15.99 -35.80 -7.72
CA LEU A 699 16.25 -35.09 -8.97
C LEU A 699 15.52 -33.72 -8.99
N GLU A 700 16.14 -32.69 -9.56
CA GLU A 700 15.50 -31.43 -9.88
C GLU A 700 15.73 -31.02 -11.34
N LEU A 701 14.63 -30.75 -12.05
CA LEU A 701 14.63 -30.19 -13.41
C LEU A 701 14.58 -28.65 -13.38
N THR A 702 15.58 -28.01 -13.97
CA THR A 702 15.59 -26.56 -14.23
C THR A 702 14.91 -26.29 -15.56
N LEU A 703 13.77 -25.58 -15.54
CA LEU A 703 12.96 -25.28 -16.72
C LEU A 703 12.63 -23.77 -16.81
N PRO A 704 12.62 -23.18 -18.01
CA PRO A 704 12.12 -21.82 -18.21
C PRO A 704 10.59 -21.76 -18.08
N TYR A 705 10.03 -20.57 -17.86
CA TYR A 705 8.57 -20.36 -17.85
C TYR A 705 7.89 -20.81 -19.15
N SER A 706 8.58 -20.70 -20.28
CA SER A 706 8.08 -21.09 -21.60
C SER A 706 9.20 -21.10 -22.63
N ILE A 707 9.07 -21.94 -23.65
CA ILE A 707 9.94 -22.01 -24.84
C ILE A 707 9.15 -21.72 -26.11
N ILE A 708 9.83 -21.48 -27.24
CA ILE A 708 9.24 -21.38 -28.58
C ILE A 708 9.46 -22.70 -29.33
N ARG A 709 8.44 -23.18 -30.06
CA ARG A 709 8.55 -24.41 -30.87
C ARG A 709 9.69 -24.30 -31.90
N GLY A 710 10.50 -25.36 -32.00
CA GLY A 710 11.65 -25.41 -32.90
C GLY A 710 12.94 -24.79 -32.37
N GLU A 711 12.90 -24.00 -31.29
CA GLU A 711 14.12 -23.59 -30.57
C GLU A 711 14.65 -24.74 -29.71
N SER A 712 15.95 -25.03 -29.80
CA SER A 712 16.61 -25.96 -28.88
C SER A 712 17.03 -25.23 -27.60
N PHE A 713 16.78 -25.81 -26.44
CA PHE A 713 17.32 -25.33 -25.16
C PHE A 713 18.08 -26.43 -24.41
N GLU A 714 18.95 -26.02 -23.51
CA GLU A 714 19.64 -26.93 -22.60
C GLU A 714 18.70 -27.34 -21.45
N LEU A 715 18.19 -28.56 -21.51
CA LEU A 715 17.48 -29.21 -20.40
C LEU A 715 18.50 -29.65 -19.36
N LYS A 716 18.52 -28.97 -18.22
CA LYS A 716 19.40 -29.27 -17.09
C LYS A 716 18.66 -30.02 -15.98
N ALA A 717 19.17 -31.19 -15.61
CA ALA A 717 18.67 -31.98 -14.49
C ALA A 717 19.78 -32.18 -13.45
N THR A 718 19.54 -31.76 -12.21
CA THR A 718 20.50 -31.88 -11.11
C THR A 718 20.04 -32.95 -10.13
N VAL A 719 20.89 -33.95 -9.90
CA VAL A 719 20.71 -34.93 -8.81
C VAL A 719 21.39 -34.39 -7.56
N PHE A 720 20.74 -34.56 -6.42
CA PHE A 720 21.29 -34.30 -5.09
C PHE A 720 21.39 -35.59 -4.29
N ASN A 721 22.49 -35.77 -3.55
CA ASN A 721 22.62 -36.81 -2.55
C ASN A 721 22.81 -36.16 -1.16
N TYR A 722 21.86 -36.38 -0.25
CA TYR A 722 21.97 -36.04 1.17
C TYR A 722 21.92 -37.30 2.06
N LEU A 723 22.51 -38.40 1.58
CA LEU A 723 22.79 -39.60 2.35
C LEU A 723 24.26 -39.58 2.82
N ASN A 724 24.51 -40.08 4.02
CA ASN A 724 25.84 -40.21 4.64
C ASN A 724 26.73 -41.31 3.98
N SER A 725 26.64 -41.51 2.67
CA SER A 725 27.34 -42.57 1.93
C SER A 725 27.33 -42.28 0.43
N CYS A 726 28.40 -42.66 -0.27
CA CYS A 726 28.48 -42.53 -1.72
C CYS A 726 27.54 -43.48 -2.47
N ILE A 727 26.87 -42.94 -3.49
CA ILE A 727 25.95 -43.65 -4.38
C ILE A 727 26.40 -43.50 -5.84
N MET A 728 26.17 -44.52 -6.66
CA MET A 728 26.34 -44.43 -8.11
C MET A 728 24.99 -44.15 -8.76
N VAL A 729 24.84 -43.01 -9.42
CA VAL A 729 23.54 -42.57 -9.98
C VAL A 729 23.54 -42.65 -11.49
N ARG A 730 22.51 -43.30 -12.04
CA ARG A 730 22.16 -43.27 -13.46
C ARG A 730 20.99 -42.32 -13.70
N VAL A 731 21.10 -41.41 -14.67
CA VAL A 731 20.00 -40.49 -15.05
C VAL A 731 19.58 -40.73 -16.49
N THR A 732 18.27 -40.78 -16.72
CA THR A 732 17.68 -41.12 -18.03
C THR A 732 16.52 -40.17 -18.35
N PRO A 733 16.53 -39.46 -19.50
CA PRO A 733 15.40 -38.66 -19.94
C PRO A 733 14.29 -39.56 -20.53
N GLY A 734 13.04 -39.26 -20.22
CA GLY A 734 11.88 -39.96 -20.77
C GLY A 734 11.62 -39.59 -22.23
N VAL A 735 11.42 -40.59 -23.08
CA VAL A 735 11.12 -40.40 -24.52
C VAL A 735 9.65 -39.99 -24.71
N SER A 736 9.39 -39.05 -25.61
CA SER A 736 8.05 -38.55 -25.94
C SER A 736 7.96 -38.16 -27.42
N SER A 737 6.76 -38.14 -27.99
CA SER A 737 6.52 -37.60 -29.33
C SER A 737 6.46 -36.06 -29.36
N SER A 738 6.30 -35.42 -28.19
CA SER A 738 6.14 -33.97 -28.03
C SER A 738 7.45 -33.18 -28.04
N TYR A 739 8.61 -33.86 -28.02
CA TYR A 739 9.93 -33.27 -28.03
C TYR A 739 11.00 -34.27 -28.50
N VAL A 740 12.13 -33.76 -28.97
CA VAL A 740 13.35 -34.55 -29.23
C VAL A 740 14.42 -34.12 -28.22
N ILE A 741 15.16 -35.08 -27.67
CA ILE A 741 16.28 -34.85 -26.75
C ILE A 741 17.55 -35.43 -27.39
N THR A 742 18.62 -34.64 -27.44
CA THR A 742 19.94 -35.04 -27.96
C THR A 742 21.03 -34.85 -26.89
N PRO A 743 22.07 -35.71 -26.88
CA PRO A 743 23.18 -35.63 -25.94
C PRO A 743 24.02 -34.36 -26.17
N VAL A 744 24.53 -33.77 -25.09
CA VAL A 744 25.49 -32.64 -25.13
C VAL A 744 26.94 -33.13 -25.10
N SER A 745 27.21 -34.25 -24.45
CA SER A 745 28.52 -34.91 -24.37
C SER A 745 28.43 -36.40 -24.69
N THR A 746 29.59 -37.03 -24.92
CA THR A 746 29.74 -38.49 -25.09
C THR A 746 30.02 -39.23 -23.78
N GLU A 747 29.79 -38.58 -22.63
CA GLU A 747 29.94 -39.21 -21.32
C GLU A 747 28.76 -40.15 -21.04
N GLU A 748 28.99 -41.26 -20.33
CA GLU A 748 27.90 -42.09 -19.84
C GLU A 748 27.07 -41.30 -18.79
N TYR A 749 25.75 -41.47 -18.79
CA TYR A 749 24.85 -40.78 -17.85
C TYR A 749 24.86 -41.41 -16.45
N THR A 750 26.05 -41.74 -15.97
CA THR A 750 26.35 -42.46 -14.73
C THR A 750 27.48 -41.75 -13.99
N SER A 751 27.24 -41.33 -12.74
CA SER A 751 28.23 -40.59 -11.94
C SER A 751 28.17 -40.99 -10.47
N CYS A 752 29.33 -41.02 -9.80
CA CYS A 752 29.41 -41.04 -8.34
C CYS A 752 28.87 -39.72 -7.77
N LEU A 753 28.11 -39.80 -6.67
CA LEU A 753 27.78 -38.69 -5.78
C LEU A 753 27.95 -39.14 -4.33
N CYS A 754 28.78 -38.45 -3.56
CA CYS A 754 28.99 -38.67 -2.12
C CYS A 754 28.10 -37.77 -1.24
N ASP A 755 28.30 -37.74 0.07
CA ASP A 755 27.46 -36.99 1.01
C ASP A 755 27.42 -35.49 0.67
N SER A 756 26.22 -34.94 0.57
CA SER A 756 25.92 -33.54 0.31
C SER A 756 26.40 -33.02 -1.06
N GLU A 757 26.76 -33.94 -1.97
CA GLU A 757 27.13 -33.63 -3.34
C GLU A 757 25.92 -33.49 -4.29
N ARG A 758 26.18 -32.86 -5.44
CA ARG A 758 25.22 -32.76 -6.55
C ARG A 758 25.92 -32.84 -7.90
N LYS A 759 25.30 -33.53 -8.86
CA LYS A 759 25.76 -33.62 -10.26
C LYS A 759 24.64 -33.12 -11.18
N SER A 760 24.98 -32.23 -12.11
CA SER A 760 24.06 -31.78 -13.16
C SER A 760 24.36 -32.47 -14.48
N PHE A 761 23.32 -33.01 -15.09
CA PHE A 761 23.31 -33.63 -16.42
C PHE A 761 22.55 -32.71 -17.38
N HIS A 762 23.00 -32.68 -18.63
CA HIS A 762 22.60 -31.68 -19.63
C HIS A 762 22.26 -32.36 -20.96
N TRP A 763 21.13 -31.99 -21.55
CA TRP A 763 20.71 -32.43 -22.88
C TRP A 763 20.18 -31.25 -23.69
N ASN A 764 20.33 -31.29 -25.01
CA ASN A 764 19.65 -30.36 -25.91
C ASN A 764 18.23 -30.87 -26.17
N MET A 765 17.21 -30.10 -25.82
CA MET A 765 15.80 -30.45 -26.00
C MET A 765 15.15 -29.51 -27.00
N ASN A 766 14.54 -30.08 -28.06
CA ASN A 766 13.79 -29.34 -29.07
C ASN A 766 12.29 -29.76 -29.01
N PRO A 767 11.36 -28.85 -28.66
CA PRO A 767 9.94 -29.16 -28.53
C PRO A 767 9.22 -29.14 -29.89
N THR A 768 8.45 -30.17 -30.19
CA THR A 768 7.68 -30.34 -31.44
C THR A 768 6.20 -30.01 -31.27
N ALA A 769 5.62 -30.33 -30.11
CA ALA A 769 4.22 -30.06 -29.80
C ALA A 769 4.00 -28.65 -29.23
N LEU A 770 2.81 -28.07 -29.49
CA LEU A 770 2.40 -26.78 -28.95
C LEU A 770 1.56 -26.94 -27.67
N GLY A 771 1.61 -25.96 -26.78
CA GLY A 771 0.82 -25.94 -25.55
C GLY A 771 1.59 -26.44 -24.34
N VAL A 772 0.95 -27.21 -23.46
CA VAL A 772 1.56 -27.74 -22.24
C VAL A 772 2.16 -29.11 -22.53
N VAL A 773 3.47 -29.24 -22.38
CA VAL A 773 4.25 -30.45 -22.65
C VAL A 773 4.86 -30.98 -21.36
N ASN A 774 4.57 -32.23 -21.01
CA ASN A 774 5.11 -32.87 -19.81
C ASN A 774 6.47 -33.50 -20.12
N ILE A 775 7.51 -33.06 -19.42
CA ILE A 775 8.88 -33.57 -19.50
C ILE A 775 9.09 -34.51 -18.30
N THR A 776 9.44 -35.76 -18.56
CA THR A 776 9.77 -36.75 -17.52
C THR A 776 11.26 -37.07 -17.57
N VAL A 777 11.91 -37.14 -16.41
CA VAL A 777 13.29 -37.62 -16.26
C VAL A 777 13.37 -38.50 -15.02
N THR A 778 14.13 -39.59 -15.12
CA THR A 778 14.30 -40.62 -14.09
C THR A 778 15.74 -40.67 -13.59
N ALA A 779 15.91 -40.66 -12.25
CA ALA A 779 17.20 -40.89 -11.60
C ALA A 779 17.13 -42.16 -10.73
N GLU A 780 18.13 -43.03 -10.86
CA GLU A 780 18.23 -44.29 -10.13
C GLU A 780 19.60 -44.42 -9.48
N ALA A 781 19.63 -44.76 -8.19
CA ALA A 781 20.83 -45.30 -7.55
C ALA A 781 21.02 -46.77 -7.96
N ILE A 782 22.15 -47.08 -8.60
CA ILE A 782 22.52 -48.41 -9.11
C ILE A 782 23.61 -49.05 -8.26
N LEU A 783 23.59 -50.39 -8.16
CA LEU A 783 24.70 -51.15 -7.61
C LEU A 783 25.89 -51.08 -8.58
N SER A 784 27.09 -50.79 -8.06
CA SER A 784 28.34 -50.75 -8.82
C SER A 784 29.44 -51.48 -8.06
N GLN A 785 30.38 -52.08 -8.81
CA GLN A 785 31.62 -52.66 -8.27
C GLN A 785 32.78 -51.65 -8.28
N ALA A 786 32.62 -50.50 -8.94
CA ALA A 786 33.60 -49.41 -8.87
C ALA A 786 33.47 -48.68 -7.54
N LEU A 787 34.60 -48.33 -6.93
CA LEU A 787 34.66 -47.50 -5.73
C LEU A 787 34.42 -46.02 -6.10
N CYS A 788 33.63 -45.32 -5.30
CA CYS A 788 33.51 -43.86 -5.35
C CYS A 788 34.34 -43.28 -4.19
N ASP A 789 35.36 -42.46 -4.47
CA ASP A 789 36.30 -41.93 -3.47
C ASP A 789 36.89 -42.97 -2.49
N ASN A 790 37.12 -44.19 -3.00
CA ASN A 790 37.57 -45.39 -2.29
C ASN A 790 36.54 -46.04 -1.34
N GLU A 791 35.30 -45.51 -1.27
CA GLU A 791 34.18 -46.14 -0.57
C GLU A 791 33.40 -47.10 -1.49
N ILE A 792 32.74 -48.08 -0.87
CA ILE A 792 31.83 -49.01 -1.54
C ILE A 792 30.49 -48.32 -1.78
N VAL A 793 30.02 -48.33 -3.02
CA VAL A 793 28.73 -47.76 -3.43
C VAL A 793 27.59 -48.37 -2.63
N SER A 794 26.90 -47.54 -1.86
CA SER A 794 25.64 -47.89 -1.23
C SER A 794 24.48 -47.72 -2.21
N VAL A 795 23.35 -48.38 -1.94
CA VAL A 795 22.08 -48.12 -2.62
C VAL A 795 21.03 -47.92 -1.53
N PRO A 796 20.37 -46.74 -1.46
CA PRO A 796 19.37 -46.49 -0.45
C PRO A 796 18.15 -47.38 -0.67
N GLU A 797 17.65 -47.98 0.40
CA GLU A 797 16.37 -48.67 0.34
C GLU A 797 15.22 -47.65 0.05
N ARG A 798 15.25 -46.47 0.70
CA ARG A 798 14.20 -45.44 0.63
C ARG A 798 14.42 -44.60 -0.63
N GLY A 799 13.48 -44.61 -1.57
CA GLY A 799 13.50 -43.70 -2.73
C GLY A 799 14.62 -43.97 -3.75
N ARG A 800 15.11 -45.22 -3.88
CA ARG A 800 16.16 -45.63 -4.84
C ARG A 800 15.99 -45.05 -6.25
N ILE A 801 14.75 -44.92 -6.69
CA ILE A 801 14.37 -44.30 -7.97
C ILE A 801 13.50 -43.08 -7.65
N ASP A 802 13.85 -41.94 -8.24
CA ASP A 802 13.03 -40.73 -8.24
C ASP A 802 12.64 -40.38 -9.68
N ILE A 803 11.34 -40.24 -9.92
CA ILE A 803 10.76 -39.98 -11.24
C ILE A 803 10.12 -38.59 -11.21
N VAL A 804 10.68 -37.63 -11.94
CA VAL A 804 10.19 -36.24 -11.94
C VAL A 804 9.52 -35.92 -13.27
N THR A 805 8.24 -35.57 -13.21
CA THR A 805 7.48 -35.05 -14.35
C THR A 805 7.11 -33.59 -14.11
N LYS A 806 7.64 -32.66 -14.92
CA LYS A 806 7.28 -31.23 -14.90
C LYS A 806 6.71 -30.78 -16.24
N SER A 807 5.76 -29.86 -16.21
CA SER A 807 5.15 -29.29 -17.41
C SER A 807 5.86 -28.02 -17.87
N LEU A 808 6.10 -27.90 -19.19
CA LEU A 808 6.67 -26.74 -19.86
C LEU A 808 5.68 -26.18 -20.88
N ILE A 809 5.58 -24.86 -20.98
CA ILE A 809 4.71 -24.18 -21.95
C ILE A 809 5.48 -23.92 -23.25
N VAL A 810 5.16 -24.66 -24.30
CA VAL A 810 5.66 -24.43 -25.67
C VAL A 810 4.72 -23.47 -26.40
N LYS A 811 5.26 -22.34 -26.83
CA LYS A 811 4.55 -21.34 -27.64
C LYS A 811 4.77 -21.59 -29.13
N ALA A 812 3.80 -21.15 -29.92
CA ALA A 812 3.99 -21.01 -31.36
C ALA A 812 5.07 -19.96 -31.66
N GLU A 813 5.76 -20.22 -32.75
CA GLU A 813 6.89 -19.48 -33.27
C GLU A 813 6.49 -18.23 -34.08
N GLY A 814 7.33 -17.20 -34.09
CA GLY A 814 7.13 -15.94 -34.82
C GLY A 814 6.70 -14.77 -33.94
N ILE A 815 6.18 -13.70 -34.57
CA ILE A 815 5.78 -12.45 -33.88
C ILE A 815 4.26 -12.39 -33.75
N GLU A 816 3.73 -12.09 -32.54
CA GLU A 816 2.28 -11.94 -32.29
C GLU A 816 1.72 -10.71 -33.04
N VAL A 817 1.00 -10.94 -34.14
CA VAL A 817 0.29 -9.89 -34.87
C VAL A 817 -1.20 -9.94 -34.50
N THR A 818 -1.70 -8.83 -33.96
CA THR A 818 -3.13 -8.63 -33.69
C THR A 818 -3.76 -7.82 -34.82
N LYS A 819 -4.63 -8.42 -35.64
CA LYS A 819 -5.50 -7.67 -36.58
C LYS A 819 -6.88 -7.47 -35.97
N SER A 820 -7.20 -6.23 -35.62
CA SER A 820 -8.53 -5.83 -35.13
C SER A 820 -9.40 -5.28 -36.26
N TYR A 821 -10.47 -6.00 -36.60
CA TYR A 821 -11.52 -5.57 -37.50
C TYR A 821 -12.66 -4.96 -36.67
N ASN A 822 -12.91 -3.66 -36.80
CA ASN A 822 -14.02 -2.97 -36.10
C ASN A 822 -15.18 -2.73 -37.08
N TRP A 823 -16.40 -3.07 -36.69
CA TRP A 823 -17.63 -2.79 -37.45
C TRP A 823 -18.68 -2.12 -36.57
N LEU A 824 -19.54 -1.30 -37.19
CA LEU A 824 -20.68 -0.65 -36.55
C LEU A 824 -21.94 -1.16 -37.26
N PHE A 825 -22.87 -1.76 -36.54
CA PHE A 825 -24.08 -2.38 -37.11
C PHE A 825 -25.35 -1.64 -36.69
N CYS A 826 -26.29 -1.57 -37.62
CA CYS A 826 -27.57 -0.90 -37.48
C CYS A 826 -28.72 -1.86 -37.81
N PRO A 827 -29.80 -1.96 -37.02
CA PRO A 827 -30.84 -2.98 -37.23
C PRO A 827 -31.64 -2.88 -38.54
N LYS A 828 -31.69 -1.71 -39.18
CA LYS A 828 -32.53 -1.43 -40.36
C LYS A 828 -31.87 -1.77 -41.70
N GLY A 829 -31.51 -3.04 -41.91
CA GLY A 829 -31.44 -3.72 -43.23
C GLY A 829 -30.50 -3.22 -44.36
N GLN A 830 -29.96 -2.01 -44.31
CA GLN A 830 -29.10 -1.43 -45.35
C GLN A 830 -27.74 -1.03 -44.79
N PHE A 831 -26.68 -1.18 -45.59
CA PHE A 831 -25.31 -0.74 -45.28
C PHE A 831 -25.16 0.80 -45.12
N VAL A 832 -26.23 1.54 -45.47
CA VAL A 832 -26.19 2.98 -45.72
C VAL A 832 -27.20 3.70 -44.80
N CYS A 833 -26.71 4.18 -43.66
CA CYS A 833 -27.46 5.04 -42.73
C CYS A 833 -27.63 6.48 -43.27
N LEU A 834 -28.25 6.65 -44.43
CA LEU A 834 -28.38 7.96 -45.11
C LEU A 834 -29.38 8.91 -44.43
N SER A 835 -30.30 8.41 -43.59
CA SER A 835 -31.42 9.19 -43.09
C SER A 835 -31.90 8.82 -41.68
N SER A 836 -31.09 9.09 -40.64
CA SER A 836 -31.56 9.42 -39.27
C SER A 836 -30.44 9.62 -38.24
N LYS A 837 -30.75 10.34 -37.14
CA LYS A 837 -29.84 10.76 -36.06
C LYS A 837 -29.50 9.61 -35.08
N GLU A 838 -29.02 8.46 -35.57
CA GLU A 838 -28.98 7.20 -34.78
C GLU A 838 -27.60 6.50 -34.64
N ILE A 839 -26.48 7.16 -34.97
CA ILE A 839 -25.13 6.67 -34.63
C ILE A 839 -24.79 7.03 -33.17
N ARG A 840 -24.92 6.06 -32.26
CA ARG A 840 -25.08 6.31 -30.80
C ARG A 840 -23.90 5.90 -29.89
N ASP A 841 -22.83 5.33 -30.42
CA ASP A 841 -21.55 5.23 -29.72
C ASP A 841 -20.36 5.20 -30.68
N VAL A 842 -19.35 6.00 -30.36
CA VAL A 842 -18.19 6.31 -31.20
C VAL A 842 -16.87 6.11 -30.42
N ILE A 843 -16.92 6.13 -29.08
CA ILE A 843 -15.73 6.04 -28.19
C ILE A 843 -15.87 4.91 -27.15
N GLY A 844 -16.99 4.16 -27.10
CA GLY A 844 -17.33 3.14 -26.08
C GLY A 844 -16.20 2.25 -25.52
N ARG A 845 -15.28 1.76 -26.35
CA ARG A 845 -14.10 0.99 -25.90
C ARG A 845 -13.11 1.82 -25.05
N ALA A 846 -12.87 3.06 -25.44
CA ALA A 846 -12.11 4.04 -24.68
C ALA A 846 -12.86 4.50 -23.40
N LEU A 847 -14.20 4.57 -23.45
CA LEU A 847 -15.04 4.87 -22.27
C LEU A 847 -14.99 3.73 -21.25
N ARG A 848 -15.05 2.46 -21.68
CA ARG A 848 -14.89 1.33 -20.77
C ARG A 848 -13.49 1.30 -20.15
N ASN A 849 -12.46 1.59 -20.95
CA ASN A 849 -11.10 1.74 -20.47
C ASN A 849 -10.83 3.09 -19.78
N ILE A 850 -11.82 3.84 -19.27
CA ILE A 850 -11.59 5.07 -18.50
C ILE A 850 -10.57 4.91 -17.36
N GLU A 851 -10.45 3.73 -16.73
CA GLU A 851 -9.41 3.48 -15.72
C GLU A 851 -7.98 3.33 -16.29
N GLY A 852 -7.82 2.97 -17.56
CA GLY A 852 -6.53 2.80 -18.27
C GLY A 852 -6.23 3.86 -19.33
N LEU A 853 -7.23 4.68 -19.69
CA LEU A 853 -7.16 5.78 -20.65
C LEU A 853 -7.14 7.14 -19.95
N LEU A 854 -7.91 7.33 -18.87
CA LEU A 854 -7.58 8.38 -17.90
C LEU A 854 -6.37 7.91 -17.10
N LYS A 855 -5.18 8.29 -17.55
CA LYS A 855 -3.92 8.00 -16.87
C LYS A 855 -3.56 9.16 -15.95
N MET A 856 -3.00 8.85 -14.78
CA MET A 856 -2.37 9.88 -13.94
C MET A 856 -1.15 10.43 -14.68
N PRO A 857 -1.03 11.76 -14.92
CA PRO A 857 0.13 12.31 -15.60
C PRO A 857 1.43 12.15 -14.79
N TYR A 858 2.51 11.76 -15.48
CA TYR A 858 3.84 11.54 -14.93
C TYR A 858 4.92 11.79 -16.00
N GLY A 859 6.18 11.79 -15.58
CA GLY A 859 7.33 11.98 -16.47
C GLY A 859 7.68 13.45 -16.70
N CYS A 860 8.54 13.70 -17.68
CA CYS A 860 8.98 15.04 -18.09
C CYS A 860 7.86 15.86 -18.76
N GLY A 861 8.11 17.13 -19.10
CA GLY A 861 7.09 18.05 -19.64
C GLY A 861 6.43 17.59 -20.95
N GLU A 862 7.11 16.76 -21.73
CA GLU A 862 6.53 16.04 -22.88
C GLU A 862 5.59 14.91 -22.42
N GLN A 863 6.10 13.97 -21.62
CA GLN A 863 5.35 12.79 -21.15
C GLN A 863 4.12 13.16 -20.31
N ASN A 864 4.23 14.18 -19.46
CA ASN A 864 3.15 14.69 -18.65
C ASN A 864 2.02 15.26 -19.52
N MET A 865 2.35 16.03 -20.58
CA MET A 865 1.37 16.53 -21.55
C MET A 865 0.74 15.43 -22.40
N ALA A 866 1.51 14.41 -22.80
CA ALA A 866 1.00 13.27 -23.56
C ALA A 866 -0.06 12.44 -22.79
N LEU A 867 -0.09 12.56 -21.46
CA LEU A 867 -1.08 11.94 -20.58
C LEU A 867 -2.18 12.93 -20.16
N LEU A 868 -1.84 14.21 -19.96
CA LEU A 868 -2.78 15.24 -19.55
C LEU A 868 -3.77 15.63 -20.66
N ALA A 869 -3.32 15.77 -21.91
CA ALA A 869 -4.19 16.21 -23.00
C ALA A 869 -5.34 15.24 -23.31
N PRO A 870 -5.12 13.91 -23.49
CA PRO A 870 -6.22 12.96 -23.69
C PRO A 870 -7.28 12.99 -22.57
N ASN A 871 -6.85 13.13 -21.30
CA ASN A 871 -7.77 13.20 -20.15
C ASN A 871 -8.80 14.32 -20.28
N ILE A 872 -8.40 15.47 -20.86
CA ILE A 872 -9.27 16.64 -21.05
C ILE A 872 -10.34 16.34 -22.11
N TYR A 873 -9.95 15.82 -23.27
CA TYR A 873 -10.89 15.52 -24.36
C TYR A 873 -11.84 14.35 -24.05
N ILE A 874 -11.40 13.36 -23.26
CA ILE A 874 -12.28 12.30 -22.72
C ILE A 874 -13.36 12.89 -21.80
N LEU A 875 -13.02 13.87 -20.96
CA LEU A 875 -14.00 14.56 -20.13
C LEU A 875 -14.96 15.44 -20.93
N HIS A 876 -14.50 16.09 -22.01
CA HIS A 876 -15.37 16.78 -22.96
C HIS A 876 -16.40 15.82 -23.57
N TYR A 877 -15.96 14.67 -24.09
CA TYR A 877 -16.88 13.64 -24.61
C TYR A 877 -17.91 13.22 -23.55
N LEU A 878 -17.46 12.86 -22.34
CA LEU A 878 -18.33 12.37 -21.28
C LEU A 878 -19.33 13.41 -20.79
N LYS A 879 -18.93 14.69 -20.74
CA LYS A 879 -19.80 15.81 -20.41
C LYS A 879 -20.89 15.98 -21.47
N ASN A 880 -20.48 16.05 -22.74
CA ASN A 880 -21.38 16.36 -23.85
C ASN A 880 -22.36 15.20 -24.14
N THR A 881 -21.91 13.96 -23.98
CA THR A 881 -22.76 12.75 -24.10
C THR A 881 -23.55 12.41 -22.82
N GLN A 882 -23.56 13.29 -21.80
CA GLN A 882 -24.28 13.11 -20.54
C GLN A 882 -23.92 11.84 -19.74
N GLN A 883 -22.71 11.29 -19.97
CA GLN A 883 -22.21 10.05 -19.35
C GLN A 883 -21.22 10.30 -18.19
N LEU A 884 -20.88 11.56 -17.90
CA LEU A 884 -19.94 11.94 -16.84
C LEU A 884 -20.53 11.72 -15.42
N THR A 885 -20.24 10.56 -14.83
CA THR A 885 -20.64 10.29 -13.43
C THR A 885 -19.81 11.11 -12.42
N PRO A 886 -20.36 11.44 -11.22
CA PRO A 886 -19.62 12.16 -10.18
C PRO A 886 -18.31 11.48 -9.74
N ALA A 887 -18.28 10.14 -9.74
CA ALA A 887 -17.09 9.37 -9.38
C ALA A 887 -15.97 9.52 -10.42
N ILE A 888 -16.31 9.47 -11.72
CA ILE A 888 -15.35 9.73 -12.82
C ILE A 888 -14.89 11.19 -12.76
N LYS A 889 -15.81 12.14 -12.56
CA LYS A 889 -15.48 13.57 -12.39
C LYS A 889 -14.47 13.79 -11.26
N LYS A 890 -14.67 13.20 -10.07
CA LYS A 890 -13.74 13.33 -8.93
C LYS A 890 -12.37 12.68 -9.20
N LYS A 891 -12.33 11.50 -9.83
CA LYS A 891 -11.06 10.84 -10.20
C LYS A 891 -10.28 11.67 -11.24
N ALA A 892 -10.96 12.13 -12.28
CA ALA A 892 -10.36 12.89 -13.35
C ALA A 892 -9.91 14.29 -12.89
N PHE A 893 -10.67 14.95 -12.01
CA PHE A 893 -10.27 16.19 -11.33
C PHE A 893 -8.89 16.03 -10.66
N ASN A 894 -8.69 14.98 -9.86
CA ASN A 894 -7.40 14.72 -9.21
C ASN A 894 -6.25 14.53 -10.22
N PHE A 895 -6.50 13.85 -11.35
CA PHE A 895 -5.50 13.64 -12.40
C PHE A 895 -5.18 14.91 -13.20
N LEU A 896 -6.20 15.72 -13.52
CA LEU A 896 -5.99 17.01 -14.18
C LEU A 896 -5.25 17.99 -13.26
N THR A 897 -5.64 18.11 -11.99
CA THR A 897 -4.98 18.98 -11.00
C THR A 897 -3.52 18.57 -10.79
N SER A 898 -3.23 17.27 -10.60
CA SER A 898 -1.85 16.81 -10.45
C SER A 898 -1.02 17.00 -11.73
N GLY A 899 -1.61 16.76 -12.91
CA GLY A 899 -0.93 16.99 -14.19
C GLY A 899 -0.65 18.47 -14.48
N TYR A 900 -1.58 19.36 -14.14
CA TYR A 900 -1.42 20.81 -14.20
C TYR A 900 -0.28 21.26 -13.29
N GLN A 901 -0.32 20.91 -12.00
CA GLN A 901 0.75 21.22 -11.04
C GLN A 901 2.12 20.69 -11.49
N ARG A 902 2.19 19.45 -11.99
CA ARG A 902 3.42 18.88 -12.56
C ARG A 902 3.92 19.64 -13.78
N GLN A 903 3.03 20.12 -14.65
CA GLN A 903 3.41 20.84 -15.85
C GLN A 903 4.02 22.22 -15.55
N LEU A 904 3.60 22.88 -14.46
CA LEU A 904 4.17 24.15 -14.02
C LEU A 904 5.66 24.04 -13.65
N ASN A 905 6.12 22.86 -13.22
CA ASN A 905 7.56 22.60 -12.95
C ASN A 905 8.42 22.62 -14.22
N TYR A 906 7.80 22.59 -15.41
CA TYR A 906 8.48 22.65 -16.71
C TYR A 906 8.33 24.01 -17.40
N LYS A 907 7.90 25.03 -16.65
CA LYS A 907 7.72 26.41 -17.09
C LYS A 907 8.94 27.26 -16.70
N ASP A 908 9.39 28.12 -17.61
CA ASP A 908 10.43 29.13 -17.31
C ASP A 908 9.86 30.45 -16.78
N ASN A 909 10.76 31.34 -16.32
CA ASN A 909 10.41 32.66 -15.79
C ASN A 909 9.78 33.60 -16.83
N GLN A 910 10.03 33.38 -18.14
CA GLN A 910 9.51 34.23 -19.22
C GLN A 910 8.08 33.82 -19.62
N GLY A 911 7.73 32.55 -19.42
CA GLY A 911 6.41 32.00 -19.72
C GLY A 911 6.42 30.73 -20.57
N ALA A 912 7.56 30.32 -21.12
CA ALA A 912 7.64 29.18 -22.02
C ALA A 912 7.62 27.84 -21.27
N TYR A 913 7.38 26.75 -22.00
CA TYR A 913 7.58 25.39 -21.52
C TYR A 913 8.68 24.68 -22.31
N SER A 914 9.54 23.93 -21.61
CA SER A 914 10.55 23.05 -22.20
C SER A 914 10.33 21.59 -21.77
N THR A 915 11.05 20.64 -22.36
CA THR A 915 10.95 19.21 -21.99
C THR A 915 11.32 18.95 -20.53
N PHE A 916 12.26 19.71 -19.97
CA PHE A 916 12.85 19.46 -18.64
C PHE A 916 12.75 20.65 -17.66
N GLY A 917 12.13 21.77 -18.06
CA GLY A 917 12.07 23.01 -17.27
C GLY A 917 13.34 23.87 -17.35
N THR A 918 14.45 23.28 -17.82
CA THR A 918 15.69 23.97 -18.15
C THR A 918 15.91 24.00 -19.67
N GLY A 919 16.80 24.89 -20.13
CA GLY A 919 17.10 25.08 -21.56
C GLY A 919 16.08 25.95 -22.30
N LEU A 920 16.24 26.08 -23.62
CA LEU A 920 15.42 26.95 -24.47
C LEU A 920 13.94 26.48 -24.51
N GLY A 921 13.03 27.38 -24.19
CA GLY A 921 11.59 27.18 -24.30
C GLY A 921 11.14 26.82 -25.73
N ASN A 922 10.20 25.89 -25.86
CA ASN A 922 9.78 25.38 -27.16
C ASN A 922 8.43 25.99 -27.61
N THR A 923 8.38 26.56 -28.82
CA THR A 923 7.18 27.28 -29.30
C THR A 923 5.99 26.35 -29.54
N TRP A 924 6.22 25.13 -30.06
CA TRP A 924 5.15 24.14 -30.24
C TRP A 924 4.60 23.64 -28.89
N LEU A 925 5.47 23.25 -27.95
CA LEU A 925 5.07 22.73 -26.64
C LEU A 925 4.32 23.79 -25.83
N THR A 926 4.81 25.03 -25.84
CA THR A 926 4.15 26.15 -25.15
C THR A 926 2.75 26.37 -25.69
N ALA A 927 2.55 26.34 -27.01
CA ALA A 927 1.23 26.43 -27.64
C ALA A 927 0.32 25.23 -27.29
N PHE A 928 0.84 24.00 -27.30
CA PHE A 928 0.09 22.79 -26.94
C PHE A 928 -0.35 22.78 -25.46
N VAL A 929 0.52 23.22 -24.56
CA VAL A 929 0.21 23.39 -23.12
C VAL A 929 -0.88 24.45 -22.94
N VAL A 930 -0.72 25.63 -23.53
CA VAL A 930 -1.68 26.75 -23.46
C VAL A 930 -3.06 26.34 -24.00
N ARG A 931 -3.12 25.74 -25.19
CA ARG A 931 -4.34 25.20 -25.81
C ARG A 931 -5.05 24.20 -24.88
N SER A 932 -4.29 23.24 -24.33
CA SER A 932 -4.82 22.22 -23.42
C SER A 932 -5.33 22.80 -22.11
N PHE A 933 -4.59 23.73 -21.50
CA PHE A 933 -4.98 24.39 -20.25
C PHE A 933 -6.29 25.19 -20.41
N PHE A 934 -6.47 25.88 -21.54
CA PHE A 934 -7.74 26.55 -21.82
C PHE A 934 -8.91 25.57 -21.88
N LYS A 935 -8.77 24.44 -22.61
CA LYS A 935 -9.81 23.39 -22.65
C LYS A 935 -10.03 22.71 -21.28
N ALA A 936 -9.04 22.72 -20.39
CA ALA A 936 -9.12 22.17 -19.02
C ALA A 936 -9.88 23.06 -18.02
N LYS A 937 -9.97 24.38 -18.27
CA LYS A 937 -10.70 25.38 -17.43
C LYS A 937 -12.17 25.01 -17.17
N LEU A 938 -12.75 24.13 -17.99
CA LEU A 938 -14.11 23.60 -17.85
C LEU A 938 -14.26 22.48 -16.82
N PHE A 939 -13.16 22.01 -16.21
CA PHE A 939 -13.12 20.90 -15.26
C PHE A 939 -12.28 21.18 -14.00
N ILE A 940 -11.21 21.96 -14.12
CA ILE A 940 -10.33 22.37 -13.01
C ILE A 940 -10.08 23.89 -13.05
N TYR A 941 -9.70 24.46 -11.90
CA TYR A 941 -9.18 25.83 -11.85
C TYR A 941 -7.81 25.90 -12.54
N ILE A 942 -7.62 26.94 -13.36
CA ILE A 942 -6.38 27.29 -14.03
C ILE A 942 -6.17 28.79 -13.80
N ASP A 943 -5.02 29.18 -13.27
CA ASP A 943 -4.64 30.59 -13.09
C ASP A 943 -4.54 31.30 -14.46
N PRO A 944 -5.37 32.33 -14.72
CA PRO A 944 -5.32 33.08 -15.98
C PRO A 944 -3.97 33.76 -16.23
N SER A 945 -3.31 34.27 -15.19
CA SER A 945 -2.03 35.00 -15.30
C SER A 945 -0.88 34.09 -15.75
N LEU A 946 -0.96 32.78 -15.45
CA LEU A 946 0.02 31.80 -15.91
C LEU A 946 -0.18 31.46 -17.39
N VAL A 947 -1.43 31.46 -17.89
CA VAL A 947 -1.72 31.29 -19.32
C VAL A 947 -1.33 32.55 -20.09
N GLU A 948 -1.68 33.74 -19.56
CA GLU A 948 -1.39 35.02 -20.17
C GLU A 948 0.10 35.23 -20.42
N ARG A 949 0.96 35.03 -19.40
CA ARG A 949 2.43 35.09 -19.56
C ARG A 949 2.92 34.17 -20.67
N SER A 950 2.42 32.94 -20.74
CA SER A 950 2.77 31.98 -21.79
C SER A 950 2.28 32.42 -23.18
N THR A 951 1.12 33.07 -23.29
CA THR A 951 0.68 33.67 -24.56
C THR A 951 1.51 34.89 -24.95
N SER A 952 1.92 35.73 -24.01
CA SER A 952 2.75 36.90 -24.29
C SER A 952 4.17 36.51 -24.72
N TRP A 953 4.70 35.40 -24.20
CA TRP A 953 5.92 34.79 -24.72
C TRP A 953 5.75 34.23 -26.15
N LEU A 954 4.60 33.61 -26.47
CA LEU A 954 4.32 33.20 -27.85
C LEU A 954 4.22 34.42 -28.80
N LYS A 955 3.67 35.55 -28.35
CA LYS A 955 3.61 36.81 -29.13
C LYS A 955 5.00 37.37 -29.44
N SER A 956 5.94 37.33 -28.50
CA SER A 956 7.34 37.74 -28.76
C SER A 956 8.13 36.74 -29.64
N LYS A 957 7.47 35.68 -30.11
CA LYS A 957 7.98 34.71 -31.09
C LYS A 957 7.31 34.81 -32.46
N GLN A 958 6.52 35.86 -32.70
CA GLN A 958 5.99 36.21 -34.02
C GLN A 958 7.00 37.09 -34.79
N LYS A 959 7.31 36.72 -36.03
CA LYS A 959 8.17 37.47 -36.95
C LYS A 959 7.39 38.62 -37.60
N GLU A 960 8.11 39.53 -38.26
CA GLU A 960 7.51 40.69 -38.94
C GLU A 960 6.49 40.29 -40.03
N ASN A 961 6.75 39.20 -40.76
CA ASN A 961 5.84 38.63 -41.75
C ASN A 961 4.56 37.99 -41.16
N GLY A 962 4.44 37.91 -39.83
CA GLY A 962 3.28 37.37 -39.12
C GLY A 962 3.34 35.88 -38.78
N CYS A 963 4.29 35.11 -39.31
CA CYS A 963 4.51 33.73 -38.92
C CYS A 963 5.33 33.61 -37.62
N PHE A 964 5.27 32.46 -36.93
CA PHE A 964 5.99 32.21 -35.68
C PHE A 964 7.31 31.48 -35.91
N GLU A 965 8.35 31.83 -35.14
CA GLU A 965 9.63 31.12 -35.20
C GLU A 965 9.59 29.74 -34.53
N LYS A 966 10.35 28.82 -35.12
CA LYS A 966 10.55 27.46 -34.60
C LYS A 966 11.69 27.44 -33.58
N SER A 967 11.35 27.55 -32.29
CA SER A 967 12.33 27.60 -31.19
C SER A 967 12.23 26.39 -30.25
N GLY A 968 13.34 26.06 -29.58
CA GLY A 968 13.50 24.89 -28.70
C GLY A 968 13.53 23.54 -29.42
N LYS A 969 14.02 22.49 -28.74
CA LYS A 969 14.09 21.11 -29.25
C LYS A 969 13.15 20.19 -28.45
N LEU A 970 12.46 19.29 -29.15
CA LEU A 970 11.66 18.21 -28.56
C LEU A 970 12.38 16.87 -28.76
N PHE A 971 12.21 15.96 -27.79
CA PHE A 971 12.84 14.64 -27.82
C PHE A 971 11.89 13.60 -28.44
N ASN A 972 10.60 13.64 -28.11
CA ASN A 972 9.58 12.77 -28.70
C ASN A 972 8.77 13.49 -29.80
N ASN A 973 9.29 13.49 -31.02
CA ASN A 973 8.59 14.08 -32.17
C ASN A 973 7.21 13.45 -32.48
N ARG A 974 6.86 12.26 -31.94
CA ARG A 974 5.52 11.66 -32.09
C ARG A 974 4.41 12.47 -31.40
N MET A 975 4.78 13.46 -30.56
CA MET A 975 3.83 14.42 -30.01
C MET A 975 3.46 15.55 -30.97
N LYS A 976 4.31 15.86 -31.97
CA LYS A 976 4.11 17.01 -32.86
C LYS A 976 3.08 16.76 -33.97
N GLY A 977 2.77 15.49 -34.26
CA GLY A 977 2.01 15.11 -35.44
C GLY A 977 2.71 15.52 -36.74
N GLY A 978 1.93 15.98 -37.71
CA GLY A 978 2.43 16.51 -38.97
C GLY A 978 3.19 17.86 -38.88
N VAL A 979 3.18 18.56 -37.74
CA VAL A 979 3.82 19.88 -37.61
C VAL A 979 5.34 19.77 -37.73
N SER A 980 5.92 20.28 -38.82
CA SER A 980 7.33 20.07 -39.19
C SER A 980 8.08 21.39 -39.47
N ASP A 981 7.47 22.29 -40.23
CA ASP A 981 7.99 23.57 -40.73
C ASP A 981 7.44 24.78 -39.96
N GLU A 982 7.68 26.01 -40.46
CA GLU A 982 7.16 27.24 -39.85
C GLU A 982 5.69 27.54 -40.22
N VAL A 983 5.20 27.06 -41.37
CA VAL A 983 3.82 27.29 -41.83
C VAL A 983 2.85 26.44 -41.00
N THR A 984 3.10 25.14 -40.87
CA THR A 984 2.33 24.22 -40.01
C THR A 984 2.43 24.60 -38.53
N LEU A 985 3.59 25.11 -38.07
CA LEU A 985 3.73 25.64 -36.71
C LEU A 985 2.87 26.90 -36.51
N SER A 986 2.90 27.83 -37.46
CA SER A 986 2.10 29.06 -37.40
C SER A 986 0.60 28.76 -37.46
N ALA A 987 0.18 27.81 -38.30
CA ALA A 987 -1.19 27.33 -38.37
C ALA A 987 -1.63 26.66 -37.06
N TYR A 988 -0.77 25.85 -36.43
CA TYR A 988 -1.06 25.24 -35.13
C TYR A 988 -1.20 26.28 -34.00
N ILE A 989 -0.35 27.32 -34.01
CA ILE A 989 -0.40 28.42 -33.03
C ILE A 989 -1.64 29.31 -33.28
N ALA A 990 -1.97 29.62 -34.53
CA ALA A 990 -3.20 30.34 -34.89
C ALA A 990 -4.46 29.57 -34.47
N ALA A 991 -4.53 28.26 -34.76
CA ALA A 991 -5.60 27.39 -34.28
C ALA A 991 -5.70 27.39 -32.75
N ALA A 992 -4.58 27.39 -32.03
CA ALA A 992 -4.57 27.48 -30.57
C ALA A 992 -5.13 28.83 -30.06
N PHE A 993 -4.77 29.96 -30.67
CA PHE A 993 -5.34 31.27 -30.30
C PHE A 993 -6.84 31.37 -30.58
N LEU A 994 -7.31 30.89 -31.73
CA LEU A 994 -8.73 30.88 -32.08
C LEU A 994 -9.52 29.92 -31.19
N GLU A 995 -8.98 28.74 -30.85
CA GLU A 995 -9.58 27.80 -29.88
C GLU A 995 -9.71 28.35 -28.45
N MET A 996 -9.02 29.46 -28.13
CA MET A 996 -9.14 30.20 -26.87
C MET A 996 -10.14 31.36 -26.94
N ASN A 997 -10.90 31.48 -28.04
CA ASN A 997 -11.79 32.59 -28.34
C ASN A 997 -11.08 33.96 -28.39
N THR A 998 -9.84 34.00 -28.90
CA THR A 998 -9.17 35.27 -29.25
C THR A 998 -9.85 35.86 -30.49
N SER A 999 -10.20 37.16 -30.49
CA SER A 999 -10.85 37.77 -31.67
C SER A 999 -9.93 37.72 -32.90
N THR A 1000 -10.56 37.60 -34.07
CA THR A 1000 -9.93 37.73 -35.41
C THR A 1000 -9.23 39.07 -35.61
N ASP A 1001 -9.74 40.11 -34.95
CA ASP A 1001 -9.23 41.49 -35.00
C ASP A 1001 -8.03 41.70 -34.08
N ASN A 1002 -7.63 40.68 -33.30
CA ASN A 1002 -6.41 40.75 -32.51
C ASN A 1002 -5.20 40.75 -33.46
N PRO A 1003 -4.31 41.76 -33.40
CA PRO A 1003 -3.26 41.95 -34.42
C PRO A 1003 -2.31 40.75 -34.55
N VAL A 1004 -2.15 39.95 -33.49
CA VAL A 1004 -1.38 38.69 -33.52
C VAL A 1004 -2.06 37.66 -34.44
N VAL A 1005 -3.38 37.49 -34.30
CA VAL A 1005 -4.20 36.59 -35.10
C VAL A 1005 -4.30 37.10 -36.54
N THR A 1006 -4.58 38.39 -36.74
CA THR A 1006 -4.68 38.99 -38.08
C THR A 1006 -3.38 38.85 -38.88
N ARG A 1007 -2.22 39.12 -38.26
CA ARG A 1007 -0.90 38.91 -38.89
C ARG A 1007 -0.60 37.42 -39.13
N SER A 1008 -1.01 36.53 -38.23
CA SER A 1008 -0.88 35.08 -38.44
C SER A 1008 -1.68 34.61 -39.65
N LEU A 1009 -2.95 35.01 -39.74
CA LEU A 1009 -3.82 34.67 -40.87
C LEU A 1009 -3.28 35.26 -42.18
N SER A 1010 -2.74 36.48 -42.17
CA SER A 1010 -2.06 37.07 -43.34
C SER A 1010 -0.87 36.21 -43.83
N CYS A 1011 0.02 35.80 -42.91
CA CYS A 1011 1.15 34.93 -43.28
C CYS A 1011 0.67 33.58 -43.85
N LEU A 1012 -0.36 32.99 -43.24
CA LEU A 1012 -0.94 31.72 -43.69
C LEU A 1012 -1.69 31.83 -45.03
N LYS A 1013 -2.29 32.99 -45.35
CA LYS A 1013 -2.86 33.24 -46.68
C LYS A 1013 -1.80 33.24 -47.78
N GLY A 1014 -0.58 33.69 -47.47
CA GLY A 1014 0.57 33.59 -48.38
C GLY A 1014 0.95 32.14 -48.76
N SER A 1015 0.54 31.14 -47.97
CA SER A 1015 0.81 29.72 -48.24
C SER A 1015 -0.35 28.97 -48.92
N ILE A 1016 -1.49 29.61 -49.22
CA ILE A 1016 -2.65 28.94 -49.85
C ILE A 1016 -2.33 28.43 -51.25
N ASN A 1017 -1.39 29.06 -51.97
CA ASN A 1017 -1.05 28.68 -53.33
C ASN A 1017 -0.18 27.40 -53.41
N ASP A 1018 0.40 26.94 -52.29
CA ASP A 1018 1.13 25.66 -52.22
C ASP A 1018 0.29 24.58 -51.54
N LEU A 1019 -0.60 23.97 -52.33
CA LEU A 1019 -1.48 22.88 -51.90
C LEU A 1019 -0.83 21.48 -52.06
N SER A 1020 0.50 21.41 -52.14
CA SER A 1020 1.24 20.14 -52.28
C SER A 1020 1.15 19.25 -51.03
N ASN A 1021 1.02 19.85 -49.85
CA ASN A 1021 0.97 19.14 -48.57
C ASN A 1021 -0.46 19.05 -48.02
N THR A 1022 -1.04 17.84 -48.09
CA THR A 1022 -2.39 17.53 -47.59
C THR A 1022 -2.56 17.81 -46.09
N TYR A 1023 -1.50 17.66 -45.28
CA TYR A 1023 -1.56 18.00 -43.85
C TYR A 1023 -1.69 19.50 -43.62
N THR A 1024 -0.86 20.28 -44.30
CA THR A 1024 -0.92 21.76 -44.24
C THR A 1024 -2.30 22.24 -44.71
N THR A 1025 -2.81 21.69 -45.82
CA THR A 1025 -4.14 22.01 -46.35
C THR A 1025 -5.26 21.72 -45.33
N ALA A 1026 -5.24 20.55 -44.68
CA ALA A 1026 -6.25 20.18 -43.67
C ALA A 1026 -6.16 21.03 -42.39
N LEU A 1027 -4.96 21.38 -41.95
CA LEU A 1027 -4.76 22.26 -40.80
C LEU A 1027 -5.16 23.71 -41.12
N LEU A 1028 -4.86 24.22 -42.32
CA LEU A 1028 -5.34 25.52 -42.80
C LEU A 1028 -6.87 25.57 -42.91
N ALA A 1029 -7.51 24.53 -43.46
CA ALA A 1029 -8.96 24.44 -43.52
C ALA A 1029 -9.60 24.54 -42.12
N TYR A 1030 -8.96 23.96 -41.10
CA TYR A 1030 -9.40 24.09 -39.71
C TYR A 1030 -9.17 25.50 -39.14
N VAL A 1031 -8.01 26.13 -39.40
CA VAL A 1031 -7.72 27.51 -38.99
C VAL A 1031 -8.73 28.49 -39.59
N PHE A 1032 -8.99 28.42 -40.90
CA PHE A 1032 -9.94 29.31 -41.57
C PHE A 1032 -11.40 29.02 -41.18
N THR A 1033 -11.75 27.76 -40.85
CA THR A 1033 -13.03 27.45 -40.20
C THR A 1033 -13.17 28.16 -38.85
N LEU A 1034 -12.15 28.10 -38.00
CA LEU A 1034 -12.15 28.77 -36.68
C LEU A 1034 -12.12 30.31 -36.79
N ALA A 1035 -11.56 30.85 -37.87
CA ALA A 1035 -11.51 32.30 -38.14
C ALA A 1035 -12.76 32.85 -38.85
N GLY A 1036 -13.74 32.00 -39.21
CA GLY A 1036 -14.95 32.40 -39.94
C GLY A 1036 -14.75 32.72 -41.43
N ASP A 1037 -13.57 32.45 -41.99
CA ASP A 1037 -13.25 32.67 -43.40
C ASP A 1037 -13.80 31.53 -44.26
N MET A 1038 -15.11 31.59 -44.50
CA MET A 1038 -15.88 30.52 -45.14
C MET A 1038 -15.50 30.30 -46.61
N GLU A 1039 -15.04 31.33 -47.31
CA GLU A 1039 -14.57 31.25 -48.69
C GLU A 1039 -13.25 30.49 -48.78
N THR A 1040 -12.24 30.88 -47.99
CA THR A 1040 -10.95 30.19 -47.94
C THR A 1040 -11.13 28.75 -47.46
N ARG A 1041 -11.98 28.53 -46.44
CA ARG A 1041 -12.38 27.20 -45.96
C ARG A 1041 -12.97 26.35 -47.09
N ALA A 1042 -13.91 26.89 -47.87
CA ALA A 1042 -14.58 26.14 -48.94
C ALA A 1042 -13.60 25.72 -50.04
N HIS A 1043 -12.70 26.62 -50.45
CA HIS A 1043 -11.65 26.31 -51.42
C HIS A 1043 -10.73 25.17 -50.94
N LEU A 1044 -10.23 25.26 -49.71
CA LEU A 1044 -9.36 24.23 -49.12
C LEU A 1044 -10.07 22.89 -48.94
N LEU A 1045 -11.33 22.88 -48.48
CA LEU A 1045 -12.13 21.66 -48.35
C LEU A 1045 -12.47 21.04 -49.71
N GLN A 1046 -12.70 21.85 -50.76
CA GLN A 1046 -12.93 21.34 -52.11
C GLN A 1046 -11.67 20.66 -52.68
N HIS A 1047 -10.48 21.22 -52.45
CA HIS A 1047 -9.22 20.54 -52.82
C HIS A 1047 -9.03 19.24 -52.04
N LEU A 1048 -9.26 19.26 -50.72
CA LEU A 1048 -9.17 18.07 -49.87
C LEU A 1048 -10.12 16.96 -50.31
N ASP A 1049 -11.34 17.28 -50.77
CA ASP A 1049 -12.28 16.28 -51.27
C ASP A 1049 -11.87 15.70 -52.65
N ARG A 1050 -11.20 16.49 -53.50
CA ARG A 1050 -10.61 16.02 -54.78
C ARG A 1050 -9.45 15.03 -54.55
N VAL A 1051 -8.64 15.24 -53.51
CA VAL A 1051 -7.54 14.32 -53.15
C VAL A 1051 -7.97 13.23 -52.13
N ALA A 1052 -9.24 13.21 -51.71
CA ALA A 1052 -9.74 12.24 -50.74
C ALA A 1052 -9.86 10.82 -51.34
N VAL A 1053 -9.20 9.85 -50.73
CA VAL A 1053 -9.18 8.45 -51.17
C VAL A 1053 -10.48 7.73 -50.77
N LYS A 1054 -11.54 7.93 -51.57
CA LYS A 1054 -12.89 7.36 -51.38
C LYS A 1054 -12.97 5.86 -51.72
N LYS A 1055 -12.15 5.02 -51.05
CA LYS A 1055 -12.08 3.57 -51.25
C LYS A 1055 -13.26 2.83 -50.61
N GLY A 1056 -14.11 2.22 -51.43
CA GLY A 1056 -15.01 1.15 -51.02
C GLY A 1056 -14.24 -0.16 -50.79
N GLU A 1057 -14.00 -0.48 -49.51
CA GLU A 1057 -13.38 -1.70 -48.93
C GLU A 1057 -12.05 -2.21 -49.55
N LEU A 1058 -11.05 -2.42 -48.67
CA LEU A 1058 -9.77 -3.12 -48.93
C LEU A 1058 -8.86 -2.59 -50.07
N SER A 1059 -7.95 -1.66 -49.75
CA SER A 1059 -6.64 -1.55 -50.43
C SER A 1059 -5.65 -0.65 -49.67
N SER A 1060 -4.62 -1.25 -49.09
CA SER A 1060 -3.52 -0.57 -48.40
C SER A 1060 -2.48 0.01 -49.37
N ASN A 1061 -2.14 1.29 -49.23
CA ASN A 1061 -0.88 1.85 -49.73
C ASN A 1061 -0.55 3.17 -48.99
N GLU A 1062 0.64 3.23 -48.41
CA GLU A 1062 1.52 4.42 -48.34
C GLU A 1062 0.93 5.77 -47.87
N THR A 1063 0.35 5.77 -46.68
CA THR A 1063 0.59 6.85 -45.70
C THR A 1063 0.78 6.25 -44.32
N SER A 1064 1.45 6.96 -43.41
CA SER A 1064 1.50 6.53 -42.00
C SER A 1064 0.11 6.69 -41.39
N ASP A 1065 -0.53 5.60 -40.95
CA ASP A 1065 -1.91 5.58 -40.45
C ASP A 1065 -2.17 6.67 -39.37
N SER A 1066 -1.15 6.97 -38.57
CA SER A 1066 -1.19 8.02 -37.54
C SER A 1066 -1.44 9.42 -38.13
N LEU A 1067 -0.71 9.79 -39.18
CA LEU A 1067 -0.84 11.10 -39.82
C LEU A 1067 -2.19 11.20 -40.54
N SER A 1068 -2.62 10.12 -41.19
CA SER A 1068 -3.91 10.07 -41.91
C SER A 1068 -5.10 10.20 -40.96
N VAL A 1069 -5.00 9.72 -39.71
CA VAL A 1069 -6.00 9.99 -38.66
C VAL A 1069 -5.96 11.44 -38.17
N GLU A 1070 -4.79 12.05 -38.03
CA GLU A 1070 -4.69 13.48 -37.67
C GLU A 1070 -5.33 14.37 -38.76
N ILE A 1071 -5.00 14.14 -40.04
CA ILE A 1071 -5.60 14.82 -41.20
C ILE A 1071 -7.13 14.65 -41.20
N SER A 1072 -7.61 13.41 -41.09
CA SER A 1072 -9.05 13.11 -41.06
C SER A 1072 -9.77 13.81 -39.90
N SER A 1073 -9.10 13.95 -38.76
CA SER A 1073 -9.63 14.65 -37.58
C SER A 1073 -9.78 16.14 -37.84
N TYR A 1074 -8.80 16.81 -38.47
CA TYR A 1074 -8.90 18.22 -38.84
C TYR A 1074 -9.98 18.48 -39.89
N VAL A 1075 -10.12 17.62 -40.91
CA VAL A 1075 -11.23 17.70 -41.88
C VAL A 1075 -12.58 17.52 -41.18
N LEU A 1076 -12.71 16.49 -40.32
CA LEU A 1076 -13.94 16.23 -39.57
C LEU A 1076 -14.32 17.40 -38.64
N MET A 1077 -13.35 18.06 -37.99
CA MET A 1077 -13.63 19.26 -37.19
C MET A 1077 -13.96 20.49 -38.04
N SER A 1078 -13.32 20.64 -39.21
CA SER A 1078 -13.60 21.72 -40.16
C SER A 1078 -15.02 21.64 -40.73
N LEU A 1079 -15.50 20.41 -40.98
CA LEU A 1079 -16.91 20.15 -41.30
C LEU A 1079 -17.81 20.49 -40.10
N LEU A 1080 -17.54 19.92 -38.92
CA LEU A 1080 -18.43 19.94 -37.76
C LEU A 1080 -18.41 21.22 -36.88
N SER A 1081 -17.69 22.27 -37.26
CA SER A 1081 -17.59 23.51 -36.47
C SER A 1081 -18.50 24.67 -36.95
N THR A 1082 -19.17 24.52 -38.10
CA THR A 1082 -20.11 25.52 -38.67
C THR A 1082 -21.58 25.10 -38.46
N SER A 1083 -22.52 25.64 -39.24
CA SER A 1083 -23.82 24.98 -39.50
C SER A 1083 -23.64 23.77 -40.44
N HIS A 1084 -24.56 22.80 -40.39
CA HIS A 1084 -24.49 21.53 -41.14
C HIS A 1084 -25.81 21.17 -41.81
N THR A 1085 -25.73 20.64 -43.02
CA THR A 1085 -26.81 19.94 -43.71
C THR A 1085 -26.89 18.47 -43.29
N ALA A 1086 -27.92 17.75 -43.75
CA ALA A 1086 -27.98 16.30 -43.61
C ALA A 1086 -26.86 15.59 -44.41
N GLU A 1087 -26.40 16.19 -45.51
CA GLU A 1087 -25.37 15.65 -46.39
C GLU A 1087 -23.97 15.77 -45.75
N ASP A 1088 -23.67 16.90 -45.10
CA ASP A 1088 -22.45 17.10 -44.29
C ASP A 1088 -22.34 16.03 -43.19
N LEU A 1089 -23.45 15.73 -42.51
CA LEU A 1089 -23.51 14.70 -41.47
C LEU A 1089 -23.40 13.28 -42.06
N GLY A 1090 -23.93 13.07 -43.27
CA GLY A 1090 -23.72 11.86 -44.06
C GLY A 1090 -22.23 11.63 -44.36
N TYR A 1091 -21.56 12.65 -44.92
CA TYR A 1091 -20.14 12.61 -45.25
C TYR A 1091 -19.26 12.45 -44.01
N ALA A 1092 -19.50 13.25 -42.96
CA ALA A 1092 -18.83 13.12 -41.66
C ALA A 1092 -18.97 11.71 -41.06
N SER A 1093 -20.13 11.04 -41.23
CA SER A 1093 -20.31 9.66 -40.79
C SER A 1093 -19.37 8.67 -41.48
N THR A 1094 -18.97 8.91 -42.74
CA THR A 1094 -18.04 8.04 -43.46
C THR A 1094 -16.62 8.15 -42.90
N ILE A 1095 -16.17 9.38 -42.62
CA ILE A 1095 -14.88 9.68 -41.97
C ILE A 1095 -14.84 9.03 -40.58
N VAL A 1096 -15.91 9.20 -39.80
CA VAL A 1096 -16.03 8.59 -38.45
C VAL A 1096 -15.99 7.06 -38.50
N ARG A 1097 -16.65 6.40 -39.47
CA ARG A 1097 -16.57 4.93 -39.63
C ARG A 1097 -15.12 4.47 -39.89
N TRP A 1098 -14.35 5.21 -40.68
CA TRP A 1098 -12.93 4.91 -40.91
C TRP A 1098 -12.08 5.16 -39.65
N MET A 1099 -12.26 6.29 -38.96
CA MET A 1099 -11.54 6.59 -37.71
C MET A 1099 -11.83 5.56 -36.60
N ILE A 1100 -13.06 5.03 -36.52
CA ILE A 1100 -13.42 3.93 -35.61
C ILE A 1100 -12.69 2.63 -35.96
N ARG A 1101 -12.36 2.38 -37.24
CA ARG A 1101 -11.53 1.25 -37.66
C ARG A 1101 -10.07 1.41 -37.21
N GLN A 1102 -9.53 2.64 -37.20
CA GLN A 1102 -8.15 2.94 -36.77
C GLN A 1102 -7.92 2.96 -35.25
N GLN A 1103 -8.98 2.87 -34.43
CA GLN A 1103 -8.83 2.73 -32.98
C GLN A 1103 -8.33 1.33 -32.59
N ASN A 1104 -7.22 1.31 -31.85
CA ASN A 1104 -6.67 0.10 -31.24
C ASN A 1104 -7.59 -0.46 -30.12
N TYR A 1105 -7.25 -1.62 -29.56
CA TYR A 1105 -8.03 -2.31 -28.51
C TYR A 1105 -8.38 -1.43 -27.28
N TYR A 1106 -7.59 -0.39 -27.01
CA TYR A 1106 -7.78 0.54 -25.89
C TYR A 1106 -8.64 1.77 -26.24
N GLY A 1107 -8.98 1.96 -27.52
CA GLY A 1107 -9.67 3.14 -28.02
C GLY A 1107 -8.75 4.35 -28.25
N GLY A 1108 -7.44 4.18 -28.16
CA GLY A 1108 -6.45 5.15 -28.66
C GLY A 1108 -6.09 4.88 -30.12
N VAL A 1109 -5.27 5.75 -30.71
CA VAL A 1109 -4.73 5.60 -32.08
C VAL A 1109 -3.24 5.22 -31.98
N SER A 1110 -2.35 5.76 -32.83
CA SER A 1110 -0.97 5.27 -33.02
C SER A 1110 0.10 6.18 -32.40
N SER A 1111 -0.19 7.47 -32.23
CA SER A 1111 0.67 8.45 -31.57
C SER A 1111 -0.07 9.21 -30.46
N THR A 1112 0.46 10.35 -30.04
CA THR A 1112 -0.18 11.22 -29.03
C THR A 1112 -1.11 12.23 -29.69
N GLN A 1113 -0.65 12.85 -30.78
CA GLN A 1113 -1.37 13.92 -31.45
C GLN A 1113 -2.59 13.39 -32.23
N ASP A 1114 -2.45 12.26 -32.94
CA ASP A 1114 -3.56 11.63 -33.65
C ASP A 1114 -4.69 11.22 -32.69
N THR A 1115 -4.33 10.73 -31.50
CA THR A 1115 -5.25 10.35 -30.44
C THR A 1115 -5.92 11.58 -29.83
N VAL A 1116 -5.20 12.67 -29.62
CA VAL A 1116 -5.78 13.95 -29.15
C VAL A 1116 -6.74 14.53 -30.19
N ALA A 1117 -6.32 14.64 -31.46
CA ALA A 1117 -7.14 15.17 -32.55
C ALA A 1117 -8.38 14.29 -32.80
N ALA A 1118 -8.23 12.97 -32.80
CA ALA A 1118 -9.35 12.05 -32.96
C ALA A 1118 -10.31 12.11 -31.77
N LEU A 1119 -9.83 12.13 -30.52
CA LEU A 1119 -10.70 12.30 -29.35
C LEU A 1119 -11.46 13.64 -29.39
N GLN A 1120 -10.82 14.72 -29.84
CA GLN A 1120 -11.47 16.02 -30.03
C GLN A 1120 -12.55 15.98 -31.13
N ALA A 1121 -12.22 15.46 -32.32
CA ALA A 1121 -13.14 15.38 -33.45
C ALA A 1121 -14.33 14.44 -33.20
N LEU A 1122 -14.08 13.28 -32.59
CA LEU A 1122 -15.12 12.31 -32.24
C LEU A 1122 -15.98 12.80 -31.05
N ALA A 1123 -15.43 13.63 -30.14
CA ALA A 1123 -16.22 14.31 -29.12
C ALA A 1123 -17.11 15.43 -29.69
N LEU A 1124 -16.65 16.14 -30.72
CA LEU A 1124 -17.46 17.11 -31.45
C LEU A 1124 -18.58 16.40 -32.22
N TYR A 1125 -18.29 15.33 -32.96
CA TYR A 1125 -19.32 14.53 -33.65
C TYR A 1125 -20.37 13.95 -32.69
N ALA A 1126 -19.94 13.47 -31.51
CA ALA A 1126 -20.85 12.90 -30.52
C ALA A 1126 -21.83 13.92 -29.90
N THR A 1127 -21.59 15.23 -29.98
CA THR A 1127 -22.59 16.23 -29.53
C THR A 1127 -23.80 16.28 -30.47
N VAL A 1128 -23.61 15.96 -31.75
CA VAL A 1128 -24.61 16.15 -32.82
C VAL A 1128 -25.53 14.92 -32.98
N VAL A 1129 -25.06 13.71 -32.63
CA VAL A 1129 -25.74 12.44 -32.99
C VAL A 1129 -26.16 11.56 -31.78
N PHE A 1130 -25.82 11.94 -30.55
CA PHE A 1130 -26.09 11.11 -29.36
C PHE A 1130 -27.57 11.11 -28.92
N SER A 1131 -28.11 9.95 -28.51
CA SER A 1131 -29.49 9.81 -27.99
C SER A 1131 -29.71 8.60 -27.05
N ARG A 1132 -30.68 8.72 -26.11
CA ARG A 1132 -30.70 8.00 -24.81
C ARG A 1132 -31.55 6.71 -24.71
N LYS A 1133 -32.52 6.43 -25.59
CA LYS A 1133 -33.48 5.28 -25.46
C LYS A 1133 -33.22 4.16 -26.47
N GLY A 1134 -33.35 2.88 -26.07
CA GLY A 1134 -33.35 1.70 -26.96
C GLY A 1134 -32.90 0.39 -26.28
N SER A 1135 -33.08 -0.75 -26.96
CA SER A 1135 -32.49 -2.07 -26.64
C SER A 1135 -32.21 -2.88 -27.91
N SER A 1136 -31.25 -3.84 -27.88
CA SER A 1136 -30.96 -4.78 -28.98
C SER A 1136 -30.45 -6.13 -28.46
N THR A 1137 -30.75 -7.19 -29.22
CA THR A 1137 -30.15 -8.53 -29.07
C THR A 1137 -29.29 -8.83 -30.29
N ILE A 1138 -28.10 -9.38 -30.04
CA ILE A 1138 -27.10 -9.76 -31.03
C ILE A 1138 -26.93 -11.28 -31.00
N THR A 1139 -26.90 -11.89 -32.17
CA THR A 1139 -26.75 -13.35 -32.35
C THR A 1139 -25.62 -13.64 -33.31
N VAL A 1140 -24.78 -14.60 -32.94
CA VAL A 1140 -23.58 -15.04 -33.65
C VAL A 1140 -23.75 -16.50 -33.98
N GLN A 1141 -23.39 -16.90 -35.20
CA GLN A 1141 -23.30 -18.29 -35.60
C GLN A 1141 -21.89 -18.54 -36.16
N SER A 1142 -21.16 -19.45 -35.53
CA SER A 1142 -20.07 -20.18 -36.18
C SER A 1142 -20.61 -21.51 -36.73
N PRO A 1143 -19.81 -22.30 -37.47
CA PRO A 1143 -20.20 -23.65 -37.88
C PRO A 1143 -20.53 -24.59 -36.71
N SER A 1144 -19.94 -24.33 -35.53
CA SER A 1144 -19.99 -25.22 -34.36
C SER A 1144 -20.91 -24.72 -33.24
N VAL A 1145 -21.07 -23.40 -33.08
CA VAL A 1145 -21.73 -22.80 -31.90
C VAL A 1145 -22.53 -21.55 -32.27
N GLN A 1146 -23.73 -21.42 -31.71
CA GLN A 1146 -24.49 -20.17 -31.67
C GLN A 1146 -24.28 -19.44 -30.33
N LEU A 1147 -24.01 -18.14 -30.37
CA LEU A 1147 -23.88 -17.26 -29.20
C LEU A 1147 -24.91 -16.13 -29.26
N GLN A 1148 -25.41 -15.70 -28.10
CA GLN A 1148 -26.33 -14.57 -27.97
C GLN A 1148 -25.81 -13.57 -26.93
N PHE A 1149 -25.98 -12.28 -27.22
CA PHE A 1149 -25.63 -11.16 -26.34
C PHE A 1149 -26.79 -10.16 -26.31
N ASP A 1150 -27.31 -9.85 -25.13
CA ASP A 1150 -28.37 -8.85 -24.96
C ASP A 1150 -27.80 -7.50 -24.49
N VAL A 1151 -28.22 -6.42 -25.14
CA VAL A 1151 -27.79 -5.05 -24.90
C VAL A 1151 -29.00 -4.18 -24.51
N LYS A 1152 -28.99 -3.74 -23.26
CA LYS A 1152 -30.04 -3.00 -22.55
C LYS A 1152 -29.44 -1.71 -21.96
N PRO A 1153 -30.24 -0.67 -21.62
CA PRO A 1153 -29.72 0.61 -21.13
C PRO A 1153 -28.82 0.50 -19.88
N ASP A 1154 -29.07 -0.49 -19.03
CA ASP A 1154 -28.35 -0.77 -17.79
C ASP A 1154 -27.03 -1.54 -18.00
N ASN A 1155 -26.94 -2.36 -19.06
CA ASN A 1155 -25.73 -3.12 -19.40
C ASN A 1155 -24.96 -2.57 -20.62
N LYS A 1156 -25.39 -1.45 -21.25
CA LYS A 1156 -24.72 -0.82 -22.41
C LYS A 1156 -23.23 -0.52 -22.19
N LEU A 1157 -22.79 -0.24 -20.95
CA LEU A 1157 -21.38 0.01 -20.61
C LEU A 1157 -20.60 -1.28 -20.23
N LEU A 1158 -21.27 -2.43 -20.27
CA LEU A 1158 -20.63 -3.74 -20.18
C LEU A 1158 -19.93 -4.06 -21.51
N TYR A 1159 -18.95 -4.96 -21.43
CA TYR A 1159 -18.29 -5.57 -22.58
C TYR A 1159 -18.39 -7.06 -22.35
N GLN A 1160 -18.88 -7.76 -23.35
CA GLN A 1160 -19.20 -9.17 -23.28
C GLN A 1160 -18.24 -9.84 -24.27
N GLU A 1161 -17.24 -10.55 -23.75
CA GLU A 1161 -16.29 -11.28 -24.59
C GLU A 1161 -16.44 -12.78 -24.35
N LYS A 1162 -16.23 -13.56 -25.41
CA LYS A 1162 -16.24 -15.00 -25.36
C LYS A 1162 -15.29 -15.51 -26.43
N VAL A 1163 -14.35 -16.36 -26.05
CA VAL A 1163 -13.43 -17.00 -26.99
C VAL A 1163 -14.20 -18.03 -27.80
N MET A 1164 -13.85 -18.19 -29.08
CA MET A 1164 -14.34 -19.26 -29.94
C MET A 1164 -13.13 -20.04 -30.45
N ASN A 1165 -13.28 -21.36 -30.56
CA ASN A 1165 -12.18 -22.27 -30.88
C ASN A 1165 -12.08 -22.57 -32.38
N ASP A 1166 -13.12 -22.26 -33.16
CA ASP A 1166 -13.18 -22.52 -34.60
C ASP A 1166 -12.12 -21.71 -35.34
N ALA A 1167 -11.25 -22.39 -36.09
CA ALA A 1167 -10.10 -21.73 -36.71
C ALA A 1167 -10.41 -21.11 -38.07
N THR A 1168 -11.36 -21.69 -38.80
CA THR A 1168 -11.78 -21.33 -40.16
C THR A 1168 -13.29 -21.53 -40.28
N GLY A 1169 -13.96 -20.72 -41.11
CA GLY A 1169 -15.40 -20.81 -41.29
C GLY A 1169 -16.04 -19.49 -41.72
N LYS A 1170 -17.30 -19.56 -42.14
CA LYS A 1170 -18.14 -18.40 -42.46
C LYS A 1170 -18.96 -18.03 -41.23
N TYR A 1171 -18.64 -16.91 -40.61
CA TYR A 1171 -19.32 -16.42 -39.42
C TYR A 1171 -20.49 -15.51 -39.81
N THR A 1172 -21.68 -15.78 -39.28
CA THR A 1172 -22.87 -14.93 -39.50
C THR A 1172 -23.26 -14.17 -38.23
N LEU A 1173 -23.50 -12.87 -38.40
CA LEU A 1173 -23.88 -11.92 -37.37
C LEU A 1173 -25.29 -11.43 -37.68
N GLN A 1174 -26.25 -11.72 -36.79
CA GLN A 1174 -27.64 -11.26 -36.88
C GLN A 1174 -27.97 -10.34 -35.71
N VAL A 1175 -28.83 -9.34 -35.97
CA VAL A 1175 -29.18 -8.28 -35.01
C VAL A 1175 -30.69 -8.09 -35.01
N LYS A 1176 -31.30 -7.97 -33.83
CA LYS A 1176 -32.71 -7.59 -33.68
C LYS A 1176 -32.84 -6.52 -32.60
N GLY A 1177 -33.43 -5.36 -32.91
CA GLY A 1177 -33.63 -4.29 -31.94
C GLY A 1177 -33.58 -2.86 -32.49
N THR A 1178 -33.17 -1.93 -31.62
CA THR A 1178 -33.21 -0.47 -31.83
C THR A 1178 -31.92 0.26 -31.43
N LEU A 1179 -31.01 -0.38 -30.69
CA LEU A 1179 -29.66 0.17 -30.46
C LEU A 1179 -28.73 -0.15 -31.63
N THR A 1180 -28.00 0.86 -32.07
CA THR A 1180 -26.76 0.72 -32.85
C THR A 1180 -25.61 0.35 -31.92
N PHE A 1181 -24.74 -0.55 -32.35
CA PHE A 1181 -23.72 -1.21 -31.51
C PHE A 1181 -22.45 -1.53 -32.33
N ARG A 1182 -21.34 -1.86 -31.64
CA ARG A 1182 -19.99 -2.00 -32.22
C ARG A 1182 -19.36 -3.34 -31.86
N SER A 1183 -19.71 -4.36 -32.65
CA SER A 1183 -18.90 -5.58 -32.76
C SER A 1183 -17.46 -5.27 -33.20
N ALA A 1184 -16.52 -6.10 -32.76
CA ALA A 1184 -15.16 -6.11 -33.28
C ALA A 1184 -14.66 -7.55 -33.33
N LEU A 1185 -13.67 -7.83 -34.16
CA LEU A 1185 -12.99 -9.12 -34.24
C LEU A 1185 -11.51 -8.82 -34.04
N ALA A 1186 -10.82 -9.52 -33.13
CA ALA A 1186 -9.36 -9.48 -33.12
C ALA A 1186 -8.82 -10.90 -33.29
N ALA A 1187 -8.46 -11.24 -34.53
CA ALA A 1187 -7.60 -12.38 -34.77
C ALA A 1187 -6.20 -12.01 -34.28
N ARG A 1188 -5.70 -12.74 -33.30
CA ARG A 1188 -4.28 -12.76 -32.96
C ARG A 1188 -3.68 -14.01 -33.55
N PHE A 1189 -2.60 -13.85 -34.29
CA PHE A 1189 -1.91 -14.95 -34.97
C PHE A 1189 -0.42 -14.64 -34.98
N MET A 1190 0.40 -15.67 -34.84
CA MET A 1190 1.85 -15.51 -34.98
C MET A 1190 2.17 -15.39 -36.47
N VAL A 1191 3.09 -14.50 -36.83
CA VAL A 1191 3.55 -14.33 -38.20
C VAL A 1191 5.05 -14.57 -38.28
N PHE A 1192 5.45 -15.41 -39.22
CA PHE A 1192 6.84 -15.56 -39.65
C PHE A 1192 7.23 -14.43 -40.61
N THR A 1193 7.42 -13.22 -40.07
CA THR A 1193 8.00 -12.09 -40.82
C THR A 1193 9.51 -12.25 -40.93
N ILE A 1194 9.97 -13.10 -41.86
CA ILE A 1194 11.35 -13.08 -42.35
C ILE A 1194 11.47 -12.12 -43.56
N ASN A 1195 10.38 -11.89 -44.30
CA ASN A 1195 10.25 -10.71 -45.16
C ASN A 1195 9.58 -9.55 -44.40
N LEU A 1196 10.27 -8.41 -44.37
CA LEU A 1196 9.62 -7.10 -44.16
C LEU A 1196 8.62 -6.84 -45.29
N PRO A 1197 7.44 -6.25 -45.04
CA PRO A 1197 6.67 -5.66 -46.12
C PRO A 1197 7.50 -4.53 -46.73
N GLN A 1198 7.72 -4.59 -48.05
CA GLN A 1198 8.70 -3.77 -48.79
C GLN A 1198 8.36 -2.26 -48.88
N LYS A 1199 7.44 -1.80 -48.03
CA LYS A 1199 6.87 -0.44 -47.94
C LYS A 1199 6.75 0.04 -46.49
N LEU A 1200 7.85 -0.05 -45.74
CA LEU A 1200 8.07 0.67 -44.48
C LEU A 1200 9.34 1.52 -44.62
N PRO A 1201 9.26 2.87 -44.56
CA PRO A 1201 10.42 3.74 -44.71
C PRO A 1201 11.27 3.77 -43.43
N LEU A 1202 11.97 2.68 -43.15
CA LEU A 1202 12.94 2.55 -42.06
C LEU A 1202 14.26 3.25 -42.44
N LYS A 1203 14.53 4.39 -41.79
CA LYS A 1203 15.85 5.03 -41.81
C LYS A 1203 16.79 4.35 -40.81
N TYR A 1204 17.30 3.17 -41.14
CA TYR A 1204 18.59 2.58 -40.70
C TYR A 1204 18.80 1.24 -41.43
N SER A 1205 20.05 0.81 -41.60
CA SER A 1205 20.42 -0.33 -42.45
C SER A 1205 21.33 -1.33 -41.73
N GLU A 1206 20.90 -2.60 -41.68
CA GLU A 1206 21.74 -3.78 -41.50
C GLU A 1206 21.22 -4.87 -42.46
N THR A 1207 22.09 -5.81 -42.85
CA THR A 1207 21.81 -6.82 -43.89
C THR A 1207 22.11 -8.22 -43.41
N VAL A 1208 21.09 -9.09 -43.44
CA VAL A 1208 21.19 -10.55 -43.29
C VAL A 1208 20.28 -11.20 -44.34
N THR A 1209 20.70 -12.31 -44.94
CA THR A 1209 19.98 -13.00 -46.02
C THR A 1209 20.07 -14.53 -45.89
N VAL A 1210 18.97 -15.23 -46.21
CA VAL A 1210 18.88 -16.64 -46.68
C VAL A 1210 17.42 -16.88 -47.17
N LYS A 1211 17.16 -17.94 -47.95
CA LYS A 1211 15.91 -18.14 -48.75
C LYS A 1211 14.97 -19.24 -48.21
N GLU A 1212 13.67 -19.08 -48.53
CA GLU A 1212 12.60 -20.06 -48.92
C GLU A 1212 12.48 -21.44 -48.21
N SER A 1213 11.32 -22.06 -47.94
CA SER A 1213 9.85 -21.75 -47.93
C SER A 1213 9.11 -22.99 -47.28
N GLN A 1214 7.79 -23.19 -47.05
CA GLN A 1214 6.47 -22.59 -47.38
C GLN A 1214 5.49 -22.70 -46.16
N PRO A 1215 4.23 -22.18 -46.17
CA PRO A 1215 3.38 -22.04 -44.95
C PRO A 1215 1.99 -22.74 -44.92
N TYR A 1216 1.42 -22.93 -43.71
CA TYR A 1216 -0.02 -23.16 -43.43
C TYR A 1216 -0.49 -22.49 -42.10
N PHE A 1217 -1.81 -22.36 -41.88
CA PHE A 1217 -2.46 -21.42 -40.92
C PHE A 1217 -3.10 -22.06 -39.66
N HIS A 1218 -3.45 -21.26 -38.62
CA HIS A 1218 -4.60 -21.50 -37.72
C HIS A 1218 -5.11 -20.26 -36.87
N SER A 1219 -6.43 -20.16 -36.70
CA SER A 1219 -7.24 -19.44 -35.67
C SER A 1219 -7.68 -17.95 -35.82
N ILE A 1220 -8.94 -17.66 -35.38
CA ILE A 1220 -9.72 -16.40 -35.54
C ILE A 1220 -10.68 -16.21 -34.33
N THR A 1221 -10.89 -14.99 -33.78
CA THR A 1221 -11.74 -14.79 -32.56
C THR A 1221 -12.59 -13.51 -32.54
N TRP A 1222 -13.92 -13.64 -32.62
CA TRP A 1222 -14.88 -12.52 -32.74
C TRP A 1222 -15.40 -11.98 -31.39
N TYR A 1223 -15.82 -10.70 -31.36
CA TYR A 1223 -16.47 -10.00 -30.24
C TYR A 1223 -17.73 -9.23 -30.65
N PHE A 1224 -18.68 -9.08 -29.73
CA PHE A 1224 -19.98 -8.44 -29.97
C PHE A 1224 -20.32 -7.54 -28.77
N GLN A 1225 -20.62 -6.27 -29.02
CA GLN A 1225 -20.84 -5.26 -27.97
C GLN A 1225 -21.79 -4.14 -28.44
#